data_AF-A0A7J5TEV1-F1
#
_entry.id   AF-A0A7J5TEV1-F1
#
_cell.length_a   1.000
_cell.length_b   1.000
_cell.length_c   1.000
_cell.angle_alpha   90.00
_cell.angle_beta   90.00
_cell.angle_gamma   90.00
#
_symmetry.space_group_name_H-M   'P 1'
#
loop_
_entity.id
_entity.type
_entity.pdbx_description
1 polymer ?
#
loop_
_entity_poly.entity_id
_entity_poly.type
_entity_poly.pdbx_seq_one_letter_code
_entity_poly.pdbx_strand_id
1 'polypeptide(L)'
;MTPSTRKKGIVTSLGVLTAVATLLSGGVTTAYANDALANPNSAMGYPSFKGAADPIPGTGVAFDPSTSYLKQVFDADVANGAGTDTAHDFWIDKMLTRTGTAPNGTGTNDAGDYNYAGADKNEYLFSRGRAAFMYTHTPEALGFVGDVAYWDQTGNDGFTVEVSIGGSKQTLRENTDKRKQTPSYFTTEFTNGDKTITVTEVKYITYTNVMVANFTITSTTGGDVTLTAASPFAQDGNDGDTELTGRFNVKNDLTTIYPRFSGNGFTVKDGKLASTLTLEANVPQTTKLQLGLIANELPDSTAEYEARFNGDLTDPAASYKDSVTTYNQWWVDNIPYVETQEHNIDKTVFYRWWLSRFNMLDANMPGNTFQYPTSIEGVLGYNNQIVLTSGMFINDTKWFRNAEYSYGTWVSAGQTAKKGQSGYYYYHDNPGDPANWNHSYTQYITKAGWDSYKVHGGPSSLAEALGDYGSEDVKGLLNSQSEPDSNDNQNSNGNKLIDWSWWSMTGNDADAVSFSEPGRSGQRMDRADGSANMWANANAAAQAYKAAGDTEKAAEMQQIADAIKQDVLDNLWDSDSKLLLHKWLNDGQFAKYKELNNYYPYSEGLMPTGNDDYDSALRLFEDADEFPIFPFFTANQADKKALNFPGSNNFSIINATPLLQIYSAGIRDYNAADNGYITNESFKKLLYWVAFSHYQGGDNQYPDQNEFWNMDNNSAGSTIPEKNADASKNGGKITYRSWIHHTQLGTTNWTIVEDVAGMVPREDNKIELNPIEIPGWNHFTVNNLSYHGQDLSIVWNNDGTYNAPKGYTLYVDGNAVFTSDKLAHLIYDPASGTVEVADDSGAVITGATTATMPNANEVTYASNSRVTQIFAQSGQNVDEASKSQTNVAKDADVEATYETKGYPATN
;
A
#
# COMPACT_ATOMS: atom_id res chain seq x y z
N MET A 1 -8.71 91.25 -22.22
CA MET A 1 -9.98 91.94 -21.87
C MET A 1 -10.87 90.92 -21.18
N THR A 2 -11.52 91.28 -20.08
CA THR A 2 -12.59 90.53 -19.38
C THR A 2 -13.92 91.29 -19.60
N PRO A 3 -15.13 90.72 -19.40
CA PRO A 3 -15.57 89.97 -18.19
C PRO A 3 -16.45 88.74 -18.56
N SER A 4 -17.28 88.07 -17.74
CA SER A 4 -17.67 88.09 -16.30
C SER A 4 -18.05 86.62 -15.91
N THR A 5 -18.26 86.11 -14.68
CA THR A 5 -18.66 86.60 -13.32
C THR A 5 -18.15 85.52 -12.32
N ARG A 6 -17.49 85.77 -11.17
CA ARG A 6 -17.98 86.21 -9.83
C ARG A 6 -19.20 85.43 -9.29
N LYS A 7 -19.31 85.02 -8.00
CA LYS A 7 -18.40 84.72 -6.83
C LYS A 7 -19.25 83.92 -5.79
N LYS A 8 -18.88 83.42 -4.60
CA LYS A 8 -17.87 83.75 -3.53
C LYS A 8 -16.67 82.75 -3.56
N GLY A 9 -15.97 82.24 -2.53
CA GLY A 9 -15.97 82.38 -1.04
C GLY A 9 -16.63 81.20 -0.29
N ILE A 10 -16.22 80.75 0.91
CA ILE A 10 -15.30 81.33 1.92
C ILE A 10 -14.38 80.24 2.56
N VAL A 11 -13.06 80.53 2.59
CA VAL A 11 -12.05 80.46 3.71
C VAL A 11 -12.17 79.30 4.72
N THR A 12 -11.12 78.56 5.13
CA THR A 12 -9.66 78.87 5.28
C THR A 12 -8.78 77.83 4.49
N SER A 13 -7.47 77.52 4.65
CA SER A 13 -6.35 77.80 5.60
C SER A 13 -4.99 77.95 4.87
N LEU A 14 -3.91 78.24 5.61
CA LEU A 14 -2.48 78.09 5.25
C LEU A 14 -1.92 76.82 5.95
N GLY A 15 -0.74 76.24 5.62
CA GLY A 15 0.20 76.51 4.52
C GLY A 15 1.69 76.49 4.94
N VAL A 16 2.58 76.17 3.98
CA VAL A 16 4.07 76.28 3.99
C VAL A 16 4.90 75.09 4.53
N LEU A 17 6.01 74.83 3.83
CA LEU A 17 7.10 73.84 4.03
C LEU A 17 7.92 74.14 5.33
N THR A 18 8.80 73.28 5.88
CA THR A 18 9.90 72.55 5.20
C THR A 18 10.47 71.38 6.02
N ALA A 19 10.99 70.38 5.29
CA ALA A 19 11.68 69.14 5.65
C ALA A 19 12.39 68.96 7.02
N VAL A 20 12.27 67.72 7.55
CA VAL A 20 13.36 66.86 8.08
C VAL A 20 13.15 65.45 7.50
N ALA A 21 14.21 64.64 7.36
CA ALA A 21 14.17 63.30 6.77
C ALA A 21 14.36 62.18 7.81
N THR A 22 13.82 60.99 7.51
CA THR A 22 14.15 59.72 8.20
C THR A 22 14.27 58.60 7.15
N LEU A 23 15.04 57.55 7.47
CA LEU A 23 15.56 56.57 6.51
C LEU A 23 14.47 55.72 5.85
N LEU A 24 14.61 55.51 4.53
CA LEU A 24 14.09 54.33 3.84
C LEU A 24 15.18 53.24 3.88
N SER A 25 14.96 52.19 4.66
CA SER A 25 15.71 50.94 4.53
C SER A 25 15.20 50.20 3.30
N GLY A 26 15.89 50.35 2.17
CA GLY A 26 15.52 49.72 0.91
C GLY A 26 15.75 48.22 0.92
N GLY A 27 14.76 47.44 1.36
CA GLY A 27 14.62 46.05 0.95
C GLY A 27 14.34 46.03 -0.55
N VAL A 28 15.29 45.54 -1.35
CA VAL A 28 15.10 45.37 -2.79
C VAL A 28 14.29 44.09 -3.00
N THR A 29 12.97 44.21 -3.01
CA THR A 29 12.11 43.16 -3.57
C THR A 29 12.41 43.09 -5.06
N THR A 30 13.29 42.16 -5.45
CA THR A 30 13.45 41.74 -6.84
C THR A 30 12.18 41.02 -7.25
N ALA A 31 11.19 41.81 -7.69
CA ALA A 31 10.02 41.30 -8.37
C ALA A 31 10.50 40.66 -9.68
N TYR A 32 10.72 39.34 -9.64
CA TYR A 32 10.73 38.53 -10.84
C TYR A 32 9.41 38.80 -11.57
N ALA A 33 9.50 39.09 -12.87
CA ALA A 33 8.31 39.31 -13.65
C ALA A 33 7.63 37.96 -13.86
N ASN A 34 6.48 37.75 -13.20
CA ASN A 34 5.60 36.63 -13.52
C ASN A 34 4.98 36.87 -14.91
N ASP A 35 5.75 36.54 -15.94
CA ASP A 35 5.15 36.00 -17.16
C ASP A 35 4.31 34.78 -16.74
N ALA A 36 3.03 34.77 -17.10
CA ALA A 36 2.12 33.72 -16.64
C ALA A 36 2.57 32.34 -17.17
N LEU A 37 2.60 31.33 -16.28
CA LEU A 37 3.00 29.98 -16.63
C LEU A 37 2.20 29.45 -17.83
N ALA A 38 2.89 28.79 -18.75
CA ALA A 38 2.31 28.33 -20.01
C ALA A 38 1.46 27.05 -19.84
N ASN A 39 1.77 26.22 -18.84
CA ASN A 39 1.16 24.92 -18.62
C ASN A 39 0.99 24.58 -17.11
N PRO A 40 0.38 25.47 -16.29
CA PRO A 40 0.29 25.24 -14.85
C PRO A 40 -0.57 24.01 -14.53
N ASN A 41 -0.17 23.25 -13.51
CA ASN A 41 -0.91 22.08 -13.00
C ASN A 41 -2.37 22.41 -12.63
N SER A 42 -2.62 23.63 -12.16
CA SER A 42 -3.97 24.15 -11.89
C SER A 42 -4.87 24.19 -13.13
N ALA A 43 -4.32 24.25 -14.35
CA ALA A 43 -5.04 24.16 -15.62
C ALA A 43 -5.22 22.73 -16.16
N MET A 44 -4.60 21.71 -15.56
CA MET A 44 -4.79 20.32 -15.96
C MET A 44 -6.25 19.87 -15.75
N GLY A 45 -6.77 19.05 -16.67
CA GLY A 45 -8.10 18.45 -16.54
C GLY A 45 -8.16 17.36 -15.48
N TYR A 46 -9.38 16.97 -15.11
CA TYR A 46 -9.63 15.73 -14.38
C TYR A 46 -9.67 14.53 -15.34
N PRO A 47 -9.44 13.30 -14.85
CA PRO A 47 -9.83 12.10 -15.57
C PRO A 47 -11.36 11.98 -15.67
N SER A 48 -11.84 11.09 -16.53
CA SER A 48 -13.25 10.73 -16.62
C SER A 48 -13.38 9.21 -16.54
N PHE A 49 -13.71 8.73 -15.35
CA PHE A 49 -13.98 7.32 -15.06
C PHE A 49 -15.09 6.76 -15.96
N LYS A 50 -14.91 5.54 -16.45
CA LYS A 50 -15.88 4.76 -17.24
C LYS A 50 -16.33 3.52 -16.45
N GLY A 51 -17.19 2.69 -17.05
CA GLY A 51 -17.69 1.47 -16.44
C GLY A 51 -19.06 1.63 -15.81
N ALA A 52 -19.20 1.18 -14.57
CA ALA A 52 -20.42 1.35 -13.79
C ALA A 52 -20.65 2.83 -13.44
N ALA A 53 -21.90 3.30 -13.57
CA ALA A 53 -22.26 4.68 -13.20
C ALA A 53 -22.17 4.94 -11.69
N ASP A 54 -22.28 3.89 -10.89
CA ASP A 54 -21.92 3.86 -9.47
C ASP A 54 -21.07 2.59 -9.23
N PRO A 55 -19.78 2.72 -8.90
CA PRO A 55 -18.90 1.58 -8.64
C PRO A 55 -19.05 0.99 -7.22
N ILE A 56 -19.74 1.67 -6.31
CA ILE A 56 -19.96 1.21 -4.93
C ILE A 56 -21.34 0.54 -4.84
N PRO A 57 -21.43 -0.76 -4.46
CA PRO A 57 -22.73 -1.40 -4.28
C PRO A 57 -23.46 -0.81 -3.07
N GLY A 58 -24.78 -0.65 -3.16
CA GLY A 58 -25.59 -0.20 -2.02
C GLY A 58 -25.57 -1.22 -0.86
N THR A 59 -25.30 -0.75 0.36
CA THR A 59 -25.24 -1.59 1.58
C THR A 59 -26.61 -2.03 2.09
N GLY A 60 -27.63 -1.20 1.91
CA GLY A 60 -28.94 -1.37 2.57
C GLY A 60 -28.94 -1.05 4.07
N VAL A 61 -27.82 -0.55 4.60
CA VAL A 61 -27.62 -0.17 6.01
C VAL A 61 -27.48 1.36 6.08
N ALA A 62 -27.96 1.98 7.15
CA ALA A 62 -27.75 3.41 7.38
C ALA A 62 -26.38 3.64 8.06
N PHE A 63 -25.59 4.58 7.56
CA PHE A 63 -24.30 4.91 8.18
C PHE A 63 -24.48 5.49 9.60
N ASP A 64 -23.75 4.92 10.55
CA ASP A 64 -23.68 5.38 11.94
C ASP A 64 -22.20 5.38 12.40
N PRO A 65 -21.58 6.57 12.56
CA PRO A 65 -20.17 6.69 12.95
C PRO A 65 -19.89 6.27 14.39
N SER A 66 -20.91 5.96 15.21
CA SER A 66 -20.69 5.50 16.59
C SER A 66 -20.24 4.02 16.69
N THR A 67 -20.14 3.30 15.57
CA THR A 67 -19.78 1.86 15.55
C THR A 67 -19.04 1.50 14.25
N SER A 68 -18.47 0.30 14.17
CA SER A 68 -17.97 -0.25 12.90
C SER A 68 -19.09 -0.40 11.88
N TYR A 69 -19.12 0.45 10.85
CA TYR A 69 -20.13 0.34 9.79
C TYR A 69 -19.96 -0.96 8.98
N LEU A 70 -18.71 -1.38 8.72
CA LEU A 70 -18.43 -2.67 8.08
C LEU A 70 -18.98 -3.86 8.88
N LYS A 71 -18.98 -3.81 10.22
CA LYS A 71 -19.64 -4.83 11.05
C LYS A 71 -21.15 -4.88 10.81
N GLN A 72 -21.81 -3.72 10.72
CA GLN A 72 -23.25 -3.66 10.42
C GLN A 72 -23.56 -4.17 9.01
N VAL A 73 -22.76 -3.78 8.00
CA VAL A 73 -22.90 -4.23 6.61
C VAL A 73 -22.71 -5.74 6.51
N PHE A 74 -21.69 -6.29 7.17
CA PHE A 74 -21.44 -7.73 7.23
C PHE A 74 -22.58 -8.49 7.92
N ASP A 75 -23.07 -8.01 9.08
CA ASP A 75 -24.20 -8.64 9.78
C ASP A 75 -25.49 -8.62 8.94
N ALA A 76 -25.74 -7.53 8.21
CA ALA A 76 -26.84 -7.42 7.27
C ALA A 76 -26.68 -8.37 6.07
N ASP A 77 -25.47 -8.50 5.52
CA ASP A 77 -25.16 -9.46 4.47
C ASP A 77 -25.38 -10.91 4.93
N VAL A 78 -24.87 -11.30 6.10
CA VAL A 78 -25.11 -12.63 6.69
C VAL A 78 -26.60 -12.90 6.87
N ALA A 79 -27.36 -11.91 7.35
CA ALA A 79 -28.82 -12.01 7.51
C ALA A 79 -29.57 -12.12 6.17
N ASN A 80 -29.03 -11.52 5.10
CA ASN A 80 -29.53 -11.64 3.72
C ASN A 80 -29.01 -12.89 2.98
N GLY A 81 -28.26 -13.77 3.64
CA GLY A 81 -27.79 -15.03 3.08
C GLY A 81 -26.40 -15.00 2.45
N ALA A 82 -25.60 -13.95 2.66
CA ALA A 82 -24.24 -13.90 2.12
C ALA A 82 -23.41 -15.14 2.49
N GLY A 83 -22.65 -15.62 1.51
CA GLY A 83 -21.86 -16.85 1.58
C GLY A 83 -22.65 -18.15 1.45
N THR A 84 -23.97 -18.19 1.22
CA THR A 84 -24.65 -19.50 0.97
C THR A 84 -24.31 -20.11 -0.38
N ASP A 85 -24.08 -19.27 -1.38
CA ASP A 85 -23.76 -19.65 -2.77
C ASP A 85 -23.13 -18.46 -3.52
N THR A 86 -22.85 -18.63 -4.82
CA THR A 86 -22.15 -17.66 -5.66
C THR A 86 -23.04 -16.55 -6.26
N ALA A 87 -24.32 -16.49 -5.86
CA ALA A 87 -25.23 -15.38 -6.13
C ALA A 87 -25.50 -14.51 -4.88
N HIS A 88 -25.09 -14.97 -3.70
CA HIS A 88 -25.21 -14.23 -2.43
C HIS A 88 -23.82 -13.86 -1.90
N ASP A 89 -23.22 -12.82 -2.49
CA ASP A 89 -21.90 -12.30 -2.11
C ASP A 89 -21.95 -11.45 -0.83
N PHE A 90 -20.79 -11.23 -0.20
CA PHE A 90 -20.57 -10.14 0.76
C PHE A 90 -20.27 -8.82 0.04
N TRP A 91 -20.48 -7.67 0.69
CA TRP A 91 -20.40 -6.33 0.08
C TRP A 91 -19.05 -6.01 -0.59
N ILE A 92 -17.93 -6.40 0.03
CA ILE A 92 -16.60 -6.25 -0.59
C ILE A 92 -16.43 -7.20 -1.80
N ASP A 93 -16.91 -8.44 -1.71
CA ASP A 93 -16.93 -9.37 -2.84
C ASP A 93 -17.80 -8.85 -4.01
N LYS A 94 -18.96 -8.22 -3.73
CA LYS A 94 -19.79 -7.53 -4.74
C LYS A 94 -19.00 -6.42 -5.43
N MET A 95 -18.33 -5.56 -4.65
CA MET A 95 -17.60 -4.39 -5.14
C MET A 95 -16.39 -4.77 -6.00
N LEU A 96 -15.65 -5.80 -5.59
CA LEU A 96 -14.44 -6.29 -6.26
C LEU A 96 -14.69 -7.52 -7.16
N THR A 97 -15.96 -7.78 -7.51
CA THR A 97 -16.34 -8.82 -8.49
C THR A 97 -15.76 -8.53 -9.87
N ARG A 98 -15.22 -9.56 -10.52
CA ARG A 98 -14.75 -9.55 -11.92
C ARG A 98 -15.43 -10.65 -12.71
N THR A 99 -16.02 -10.31 -13.86
CA THR A 99 -16.82 -11.22 -14.70
C THR A 99 -16.33 -11.31 -16.14
N GLY A 100 -16.51 -12.47 -16.76
CA GLY A 100 -16.09 -12.74 -18.14
C GLY A 100 -14.56 -12.76 -18.29
N THR A 101 -14.09 -12.70 -19.54
CA THR A 101 -12.68 -12.51 -19.90
C THR A 101 -12.38 -11.03 -20.21
N ALA A 102 -12.88 -10.12 -19.37
CA ALA A 102 -12.81 -8.68 -19.60
C ALA A 102 -11.91 -8.01 -18.53
N PRO A 103 -11.14 -6.97 -18.89
CA PRO A 103 -11.07 -6.30 -20.21
C PRO A 103 -10.04 -6.95 -21.15
N ASN A 104 -10.05 -6.55 -22.43
CA ASN A 104 -9.28 -7.22 -23.50
C ASN A 104 -8.27 -6.32 -24.23
N GLY A 105 -7.87 -5.19 -23.65
CA GLY A 105 -6.95 -4.23 -24.27
C GLY A 105 -7.62 -3.10 -25.06
N THR A 106 -8.93 -2.94 -24.95
CA THR A 106 -9.66 -1.74 -25.42
C THR A 106 -10.18 -0.96 -24.21
N GLY A 107 -9.93 0.35 -24.19
CA GLY A 107 -10.52 1.31 -23.26
C GLY A 107 -11.24 2.43 -24.00
N THR A 108 -11.94 3.31 -23.28
CA THR A 108 -12.71 4.42 -23.87
C THR A 108 -12.47 5.69 -23.06
N ASN A 109 -12.32 6.84 -23.73
CA ASN A 109 -12.29 8.15 -23.07
C ASN A 109 -13.23 9.14 -23.78
N ASP A 110 -13.21 10.43 -23.44
CA ASP A 110 -14.16 11.42 -23.96
C ASP A 110 -13.98 11.73 -25.46
N ALA A 111 -12.86 11.30 -26.06
CA ALA A 111 -12.64 11.36 -27.50
C ALA A 111 -13.03 10.06 -28.24
N GLY A 112 -13.31 8.97 -27.53
CA GLY A 112 -13.65 7.65 -28.07
C GLY A 112 -12.72 6.53 -27.60
N ASP A 113 -12.73 5.42 -28.33
CA ASP A 113 -12.00 4.21 -27.96
C ASP A 113 -10.49 4.30 -28.23
N TYR A 114 -9.70 3.66 -27.37
CA TYR A 114 -8.26 3.54 -27.51
C TYR A 114 -7.78 2.12 -27.16
N ASN A 115 -6.72 1.65 -27.80
CA ASN A 115 -6.09 0.37 -27.47
C ASN A 115 -5.05 0.56 -26.35
N TYR A 116 -4.93 -0.42 -25.46
CA TYR A 116 -3.86 -0.50 -24.48
C TYR A 116 -3.28 -1.93 -24.37
N ALA A 117 -2.02 -2.02 -23.96
CA ALA A 117 -1.34 -3.28 -23.68
C ALA A 117 -1.31 -3.56 -22.16
N GLY A 118 -1.20 -4.84 -21.78
CA GLY A 118 -1.26 -5.27 -20.37
C GLY A 118 -2.69 -5.31 -19.84
N ALA A 119 -3.56 -6.08 -20.47
CA ALA A 119 -4.88 -6.40 -19.94
C ALA A 119 -4.84 -7.76 -19.24
N ASP A 120 -5.29 -7.83 -17.98
CA ASP A 120 -5.31 -9.07 -17.19
C ASP A 120 -6.34 -10.10 -17.70
N LYS A 121 -7.32 -9.63 -18.48
CA LYS A 121 -8.54 -10.31 -18.95
C LYS A 121 -9.20 -11.27 -17.95
N ASN A 122 -9.11 -10.98 -16.66
CA ASN A 122 -9.63 -11.83 -15.58
C ASN A 122 -9.03 -13.26 -15.62
N GLU A 123 -7.72 -13.38 -15.87
CA GLU A 123 -7.00 -14.66 -15.94
C GLU A 123 -6.42 -15.12 -14.59
N TYR A 124 -5.92 -14.20 -13.75
CA TYR A 124 -5.39 -14.49 -12.40
C TYR A 124 -6.46 -15.02 -11.43
N LEU A 125 -6.06 -15.59 -10.28
CA LEU A 125 -6.97 -16.03 -9.21
C LEU A 125 -6.79 -15.18 -7.95
N PHE A 126 -7.86 -14.52 -7.48
CA PHE A 126 -7.80 -13.64 -6.31
C PHE A 126 -7.91 -14.38 -4.97
N SER A 127 -8.64 -15.50 -4.96
CA SER A 127 -8.84 -16.33 -3.78
C SER A 127 -7.51 -16.98 -3.36
N ARG A 128 -7.00 -16.57 -2.19
CA ARG A 128 -5.75 -17.06 -1.61
C ARG A 128 -5.83 -17.22 -0.09
N GLY A 129 -5.00 -18.13 0.42
CA GLY A 129 -4.72 -18.25 1.85
C GLY A 129 -3.57 -17.33 2.30
N ARG A 130 -3.24 -17.42 3.59
CA ARG A 130 -2.18 -16.64 4.24
C ARG A 130 -0.77 -16.93 3.69
N ALA A 131 -0.54 -18.12 3.15
CA ALA A 131 0.70 -18.49 2.46
C ALA A 131 0.50 -19.08 1.04
N ALA A 132 -0.64 -19.71 0.75
CA ALA A 132 -0.90 -20.36 -0.54
C ALA A 132 -1.70 -19.49 -1.51
N PHE A 133 -1.24 -19.36 -2.76
CA PHE A 133 -1.92 -18.64 -3.84
C PHE A 133 -1.55 -19.22 -5.22
N MET A 134 -2.19 -18.73 -6.28
CA MET A 134 -1.78 -19.06 -7.66
C MET A 134 -0.86 -17.96 -8.19
N TYR A 135 0.43 -18.24 -8.37
CA TYR A 135 1.39 -17.33 -8.99
C TYR A 135 1.06 -17.15 -10.49
N THR A 136 0.65 -18.23 -11.15
CA THR A 136 -0.05 -18.17 -12.44
C THR A 136 -1.28 -19.07 -12.41
N HIS A 137 -2.30 -18.77 -13.23
CA HIS A 137 -3.58 -19.48 -13.21
C HIS A 137 -4.09 -19.74 -14.64
N THR A 138 -4.68 -20.91 -14.86
CA THR A 138 -5.38 -21.30 -16.09
C THR A 138 -6.87 -21.47 -15.80
N PRO A 139 -7.70 -20.41 -15.91
CA PRO A 139 -9.12 -20.48 -15.59
C PRO A 139 -9.93 -21.39 -16.53
N GLU A 140 -9.43 -21.68 -17.73
CA GLU A 140 -10.04 -22.60 -18.71
C GLU A 140 -9.88 -24.10 -18.33
N ALA A 141 -9.40 -24.41 -17.12
CA ALA A 141 -9.20 -25.77 -16.63
C ALA A 141 -9.81 -26.01 -15.23
N LEU A 142 -10.35 -27.22 -15.02
CA LEU A 142 -10.91 -27.66 -13.74
C LEU A 142 -9.82 -27.97 -12.71
N GLY A 143 -10.04 -27.52 -11.48
CA GLY A 143 -9.10 -27.57 -10.36
C GLY A 143 -8.24 -26.32 -10.28
N PHE A 144 -7.05 -26.46 -9.70
CA PHE A 144 -6.07 -25.38 -9.55
C PHE A 144 -4.89 -25.67 -10.47
N VAL A 145 -4.93 -25.06 -11.66
CA VAL A 145 -4.00 -25.29 -12.77
C VAL A 145 -3.25 -23.99 -13.06
N GLY A 146 -1.95 -24.09 -13.32
CA GLY A 146 -0.99 -22.99 -13.23
C GLY A 146 -0.10 -23.11 -11.98
N ASP A 147 0.96 -22.31 -11.92
CA ASP A 147 1.97 -22.41 -10.86
C ASP A 147 1.40 -21.98 -9.50
N VAL A 148 1.27 -22.94 -8.58
CA VAL A 148 0.95 -22.70 -7.17
C VAL A 148 2.15 -22.11 -6.46
N ALA A 149 1.94 -21.08 -5.67
CA ALA A 149 2.88 -20.63 -4.65
C ALA A 149 2.47 -21.14 -3.27
N TYR A 150 3.46 -21.53 -2.47
CA TYR A 150 3.34 -21.53 -1.00
C TYR A 150 4.51 -20.69 -0.47
N TRP A 151 4.20 -19.50 0.03
CA TRP A 151 5.08 -18.33 0.02
C TRP A 151 5.48 -17.89 -1.38
N ASP A 152 6.11 -18.78 -2.15
CA ASP A 152 6.64 -18.49 -3.47
C ASP A 152 6.42 -19.67 -4.43
N GLN A 153 6.56 -19.41 -5.73
CA GLN A 153 6.19 -20.32 -6.81
C GLN A 153 6.88 -21.70 -6.68
N THR A 154 6.16 -22.76 -7.05
CA THR A 154 6.60 -24.15 -6.87
C THR A 154 6.89 -24.87 -8.18
N GLY A 155 6.51 -24.29 -9.32
CA GLY A 155 6.57 -24.92 -10.64
C GLY A 155 5.52 -26.02 -10.86
N ASN A 156 4.46 -26.08 -10.03
CA ASN A 156 3.49 -27.18 -10.01
C ASN A 156 2.03 -26.68 -10.00
N ASP A 157 1.16 -27.41 -10.69
CA ASP A 157 -0.30 -27.32 -10.49
C ASP A 157 -0.67 -27.69 -9.04
N GLY A 158 -1.77 -27.16 -8.52
CA GLY A 158 -2.34 -27.60 -7.24
C GLY A 158 -2.99 -28.97 -7.40
N PHE A 159 -4.04 -29.03 -8.23
CA PHE A 159 -4.55 -30.30 -8.75
C PHE A 159 -5.32 -30.09 -10.06
N THR A 160 -5.22 -31.08 -10.95
CA THR A 160 -5.99 -31.15 -12.20
C THR A 160 -7.18 -32.09 -12.02
N VAL A 161 -8.29 -31.84 -12.75
CA VAL A 161 -9.45 -32.76 -12.78
C VAL A 161 -9.80 -33.17 -14.21
N GLU A 162 -9.87 -34.48 -14.44
CA GLU A 162 -10.35 -35.11 -15.67
C GLU A 162 -11.78 -35.63 -15.50
N VAL A 163 -12.64 -35.36 -16.49
CA VAL A 163 -14.01 -35.89 -16.58
C VAL A 163 -14.07 -36.95 -17.68
N SER A 164 -14.69 -38.10 -17.41
CA SER A 164 -14.85 -39.18 -18.38
C SER A 164 -16.24 -39.83 -18.30
N ILE A 165 -16.70 -40.36 -19.43
CA ILE A 165 -18.00 -41.04 -19.58
C ILE A 165 -17.73 -42.39 -20.25
N GLY A 166 -18.19 -43.50 -19.65
CA GLY A 166 -17.93 -44.84 -20.17
C GLY A 166 -16.43 -45.16 -20.38
N GLY A 167 -15.56 -44.60 -19.53
CA GLY A 167 -14.10 -44.70 -19.65
C GLY A 167 -13.46 -43.82 -20.74
N SER A 168 -14.23 -42.98 -21.42
CA SER A 168 -13.71 -42.04 -22.44
C SER A 168 -13.60 -40.62 -21.90
N LYS A 169 -12.37 -40.08 -21.85
CA LYS A 169 -12.07 -38.69 -21.47
C LYS A 169 -12.91 -37.71 -22.30
N GLN A 170 -13.51 -36.74 -21.61
CA GLN A 170 -14.23 -35.64 -22.23
C GLN A 170 -13.30 -34.45 -22.45
N THR A 171 -13.39 -33.80 -23.62
CA THR A 171 -12.87 -32.44 -23.79
C THR A 171 -13.96 -31.47 -23.33
N LEU A 172 -13.70 -30.80 -22.21
CA LEU A 172 -14.51 -29.69 -21.74
C LEU A 172 -14.04 -28.37 -22.36
N ARG A 173 -14.95 -27.39 -22.37
CA ARG A 173 -14.69 -25.99 -22.72
C ARG A 173 -15.38 -25.10 -21.70
N GLU A 174 -14.67 -24.10 -21.21
CA GLU A 174 -15.27 -23.05 -20.39
C GLU A 174 -16.33 -22.28 -21.19
N ASN A 175 -17.44 -21.96 -20.54
CA ASN A 175 -18.41 -20.96 -20.94
C ASN A 175 -17.99 -19.64 -20.28
N THR A 176 -17.10 -18.89 -20.93
CA THR A 176 -16.49 -17.66 -20.38
C THR A 176 -17.49 -16.62 -19.90
N ASP A 177 -18.70 -16.59 -20.46
CA ASP A 177 -19.82 -15.73 -20.03
C ASP A 177 -20.34 -16.09 -18.62
N LYS A 178 -19.85 -17.18 -18.02
CA LYS A 178 -20.12 -17.64 -16.65
C LYS A 178 -18.94 -17.45 -15.71
N ARG A 179 -17.77 -17.01 -16.19
CA ARG A 179 -16.63 -16.70 -15.31
C ARG A 179 -17.00 -15.55 -14.40
N LYS A 180 -16.94 -15.77 -13.09
CA LYS A 180 -17.02 -14.75 -12.04
C LYS A 180 -15.96 -15.08 -10.99
N GLN A 181 -15.20 -14.09 -10.56
CA GLN A 181 -14.44 -14.20 -9.32
C GLN A 181 -14.60 -12.97 -8.45
N THR A 182 -14.27 -13.16 -7.19
CA THR A 182 -14.22 -12.15 -6.13
C THR A 182 -12.93 -12.37 -5.34
N PRO A 183 -12.53 -11.46 -4.45
CA PRO A 183 -11.45 -11.68 -3.49
C PRO A 183 -11.50 -13.03 -2.75
N SER A 184 -12.70 -13.55 -2.44
CA SER A 184 -12.86 -14.79 -1.67
C SER A 184 -12.98 -16.07 -2.52
N TYR A 185 -13.50 -16.05 -3.76
CA TYR A 185 -13.70 -17.26 -4.58
C TYR A 185 -13.71 -17.03 -6.11
N PHE A 186 -13.57 -18.11 -6.88
CA PHE A 186 -13.78 -18.16 -8.34
C PHE A 186 -14.89 -19.16 -8.70
N THR A 187 -15.67 -18.87 -9.75
CA THR A 187 -16.64 -19.79 -10.34
C THR A 187 -16.70 -19.64 -11.86
N THR A 188 -16.94 -20.76 -12.55
CA THR A 188 -17.25 -20.76 -13.98
C THR A 188 -18.01 -22.04 -14.36
N GLU A 189 -18.45 -22.14 -15.61
CA GLU A 189 -19.20 -23.28 -16.14
C GLU A 189 -18.43 -23.93 -17.29
N PHE A 190 -18.40 -25.25 -17.34
CA PHE A 190 -17.75 -26.03 -18.39
C PHE A 190 -18.75 -26.96 -19.08
N THR A 191 -18.65 -27.11 -20.40
CA THR A 191 -19.48 -28.05 -21.18
C THR A 191 -18.64 -28.95 -22.08
N ASN A 192 -19.09 -30.19 -22.32
CA ASN A 192 -18.48 -31.06 -23.32
C ASN A 192 -18.98 -30.75 -24.74
N GLY A 193 -18.32 -31.33 -25.75
CA GLY A 193 -18.50 -30.94 -27.16
C GLY A 193 -19.90 -31.13 -27.76
N ASP A 194 -20.72 -32.03 -27.21
CA ASP A 194 -22.13 -32.24 -27.58
C ASP A 194 -23.13 -31.63 -26.58
N LYS A 195 -22.63 -30.98 -25.52
CA LYS A 195 -23.38 -30.37 -24.41
C LYS A 195 -24.28 -31.34 -23.63
N THR A 196 -23.93 -32.63 -23.60
CA THR A 196 -24.59 -33.62 -22.75
C THR A 196 -24.20 -33.48 -21.27
N ILE A 197 -22.97 -33.03 -20.98
CA ILE A 197 -22.47 -32.76 -19.63
C ILE A 197 -22.20 -31.26 -19.44
N THR A 198 -22.68 -30.73 -18.33
CA THR A 198 -22.28 -29.43 -17.77
C THR A 198 -21.63 -29.64 -16.40
N VAL A 199 -20.53 -28.94 -16.13
CA VAL A 199 -19.84 -28.90 -14.83
C VAL A 199 -19.71 -27.45 -14.39
N THR A 200 -20.41 -27.05 -13.34
CA THR A 200 -20.17 -25.75 -12.68
C THR A 200 -19.11 -25.93 -11.61
N GLU A 201 -18.01 -25.19 -11.71
CA GLU A 201 -16.95 -25.14 -10.71
C GLU A 201 -17.17 -23.96 -9.77
N VAL A 202 -16.94 -24.16 -8.46
CA VAL A 202 -16.70 -23.09 -7.49
C VAL A 202 -15.44 -23.45 -6.71
N LYS A 203 -14.36 -22.67 -6.86
CA LYS A 203 -13.07 -22.94 -6.21
C LYS A 203 -12.58 -21.75 -5.38
N TYR A 204 -11.95 -22.06 -4.27
CA TYR A 204 -11.50 -21.10 -3.26
C TYR A 204 -10.32 -21.68 -2.47
N ILE A 205 -9.40 -20.83 -2.04
CA ILE A 205 -8.33 -21.19 -1.10
C ILE A 205 -8.71 -20.63 0.27
N THR A 206 -8.74 -21.49 1.27
CA THR A 206 -9.12 -21.13 2.64
C THR A 206 -8.01 -20.36 3.35
N TYR A 207 -8.32 -19.74 4.51
CA TYR A 207 -7.37 -18.87 5.21
C TYR A 207 -6.05 -19.57 5.54
N THR A 208 -6.09 -20.81 6.05
CA THR A 208 -4.88 -21.61 6.32
C THR A 208 -4.58 -22.64 5.23
N ASN A 209 -4.72 -22.23 3.97
CA ASN A 209 -4.07 -22.85 2.80
C ASN A 209 -4.67 -24.18 2.30
N VAL A 210 -5.97 -24.42 2.50
CA VAL A 210 -6.68 -25.54 1.85
C VAL A 210 -7.23 -25.06 0.50
N MET A 211 -6.74 -25.64 -0.59
CA MET A 211 -7.25 -25.39 -1.94
C MET A 211 -8.47 -26.29 -2.18
N VAL A 212 -9.66 -25.71 -2.33
CA VAL A 212 -10.93 -26.45 -2.42
C VAL A 212 -11.63 -26.15 -3.74
N ALA A 213 -12.17 -27.19 -4.39
CA ALA A 213 -13.03 -27.03 -5.56
C ALA A 213 -14.30 -27.89 -5.42
N ASN A 214 -15.44 -27.20 -5.48
CA ASN A 214 -16.78 -27.79 -5.59
C ASN A 214 -17.12 -27.97 -7.07
N PHE A 215 -17.61 -29.15 -7.46
CA PHE A 215 -18.03 -29.47 -8.82
C PHE A 215 -19.49 -29.91 -8.82
N THR A 216 -20.36 -29.11 -9.43
CA THR A 216 -21.77 -29.45 -9.65
C THR A 216 -21.94 -29.95 -11.08
N ILE A 217 -22.19 -31.25 -11.25
CA ILE A 217 -22.27 -31.91 -12.56
C ILE A 217 -23.73 -32.22 -12.89
N THR A 218 -24.16 -31.85 -14.09
CA THR A 218 -25.47 -32.19 -14.65
C THR A 218 -25.28 -32.95 -15.98
N SER A 219 -25.99 -34.07 -16.14
CA SER A 219 -26.07 -34.81 -17.41
C SER A 219 -27.48 -34.70 -17.99
N THR A 220 -27.63 -34.28 -19.25
CA THR A 220 -28.94 -34.20 -19.91
C THR A 220 -29.56 -35.57 -20.19
N THR A 221 -28.73 -36.62 -20.23
CA THR A 221 -29.13 -38.03 -20.48
C THR A 221 -29.12 -38.90 -19.22
N GLY A 222 -28.53 -38.42 -18.12
CA GLY A 222 -28.11 -39.25 -16.99
C GLY A 222 -26.92 -40.15 -17.35
N GLY A 223 -26.64 -41.12 -16.49
CA GLY A 223 -25.56 -42.11 -16.64
C GLY A 223 -24.34 -41.84 -15.76
N ASP A 224 -23.37 -42.77 -15.81
CA ASP A 224 -22.16 -42.71 -14.97
C ASP A 224 -21.12 -41.74 -15.54
N VAL A 225 -20.69 -40.80 -14.70
CA VAL A 225 -19.60 -39.85 -14.99
C VAL A 225 -18.49 -40.06 -13.97
N THR A 226 -17.28 -40.39 -14.44
CA THR A 226 -16.11 -40.60 -13.59
C THR A 226 -15.22 -39.37 -13.60
N LEU A 227 -15.02 -38.78 -12.42
CA LEU A 227 -14.01 -37.75 -12.16
C LEU A 227 -12.71 -38.42 -11.72
N THR A 228 -11.58 -37.98 -12.24
CA THR A 228 -10.24 -38.38 -11.78
C THR A 228 -9.40 -37.15 -11.54
N ALA A 229 -8.86 -36.99 -10.34
CA ALA A 229 -8.07 -35.82 -9.94
C ALA A 229 -6.67 -36.22 -9.48
N ALA A 230 -5.68 -35.39 -9.82
CA ALA A 230 -4.27 -35.64 -9.52
C ALA A 230 -3.60 -34.35 -9.04
N SER A 231 -2.85 -34.45 -7.94
CA SER A 231 -2.03 -33.37 -7.39
C SER A 231 -0.55 -33.76 -7.48
N PRO A 232 0.34 -32.87 -7.96
CA PRO A 232 1.78 -33.04 -7.82
C PRO A 232 2.22 -33.14 -6.35
N PHE A 233 1.51 -32.44 -5.45
CA PHE A 233 1.82 -32.31 -4.03
C PHE A 233 1.48 -33.53 -3.17
N ALA A 234 0.52 -34.37 -3.59
CA ALA A 234 0.05 -35.52 -2.83
C ALA A 234 -0.24 -36.71 -3.75
N GLN A 235 0.57 -37.76 -3.61
CA GLN A 235 0.58 -38.96 -4.48
C GLN A 235 0.73 -40.28 -3.69
N ASP A 236 1.06 -40.22 -2.39
CA ASP A 236 1.28 -41.39 -1.53
C ASP A 236 -0.04 -41.86 -0.89
N GLY A 237 -0.49 -43.05 -1.28
CA GLY A 237 -1.66 -43.78 -0.74
C GLY A 237 -1.85 -45.12 -1.46
N ASN A 238 -2.63 -46.05 -0.88
CA ASN A 238 -2.90 -47.36 -1.48
C ASN A 238 -4.22 -47.34 -2.25
N ASP A 239 -4.33 -48.10 -3.34
CA ASP A 239 -5.60 -48.29 -4.08
C ASP A 239 -6.75 -48.68 -3.12
N GLY A 240 -7.78 -47.84 -3.05
CA GLY A 240 -8.93 -47.99 -2.16
C GLY A 240 -8.90 -47.14 -0.88
N ASP A 241 -7.79 -46.48 -0.53
CA ASP A 241 -7.77 -45.46 0.52
C ASP A 241 -8.62 -44.23 0.12
N THR A 242 -8.94 -43.33 1.05
CA THR A 242 -9.78 -42.13 0.80
C THR A 242 -9.00 -40.81 0.78
N GLU A 243 -7.68 -40.88 0.91
CA GLU A 243 -6.76 -39.75 1.02
C GLU A 243 -5.44 -40.09 0.33
N LEU A 244 -4.87 -39.12 -0.38
CA LEU A 244 -3.46 -39.10 -0.78
C LEU A 244 -2.69 -38.15 0.13
N THR A 245 -1.43 -38.47 0.37
CA THR A 245 -0.50 -37.64 1.15
C THR A 245 0.77 -37.32 0.35
N GLY A 246 1.57 -36.40 0.86
CA GLY A 246 2.89 -36.12 0.32
C GLY A 246 3.72 -35.26 1.25
N ARG A 247 4.88 -34.83 0.75
CA ARG A 247 5.79 -33.89 1.43
C ARG A 247 6.48 -33.03 0.38
N PHE A 248 6.51 -31.72 0.59
CA PHE A 248 7.13 -30.78 -0.33
C PHE A 248 7.94 -29.73 0.45
N ASN A 249 9.23 -29.57 0.12
CA ASN A 249 10.03 -28.45 0.62
C ASN A 249 9.70 -27.22 -0.23
N VAL A 250 9.40 -26.08 0.38
CA VAL A 250 9.10 -24.85 -0.36
C VAL A 250 10.39 -24.23 -0.93
N LYS A 251 10.26 -23.23 -1.81
CA LYS A 251 11.40 -22.55 -2.42
C LYS A 251 12.37 -22.03 -1.35
N ASN A 252 13.67 -22.17 -1.61
CA ASN A 252 14.78 -21.91 -0.70
C ASN A 252 14.81 -22.76 0.60
N ASP A 253 14.09 -23.90 0.64
CA ASP A 253 14.03 -24.84 1.78
C ASP A 253 13.52 -24.20 3.11
N LEU A 254 12.84 -23.05 3.03
CA LEU A 254 12.40 -22.23 4.19
C LEU A 254 11.44 -22.94 5.14
N THR A 255 10.67 -23.90 4.64
CA THR A 255 9.87 -24.84 5.43
C THR A 255 9.54 -26.10 4.62
N THR A 256 8.94 -27.10 5.27
CA THR A 256 8.34 -28.29 4.65
C THR A 256 6.83 -28.26 4.85
N ILE A 257 6.06 -28.30 3.76
CA ILE A 257 4.63 -28.63 3.81
C ILE A 257 4.40 -30.14 3.67
N TYR A 258 3.28 -30.62 4.20
CA TYR A 258 2.90 -32.03 4.27
C TYR A 258 1.52 -32.25 3.64
N PRO A 259 1.39 -32.15 2.30
CA PRO A 259 0.08 -31.98 1.69
C PRO A 259 -0.81 -33.22 1.81
N ARG A 260 -2.11 -32.98 2.02
CA ARG A 260 -3.15 -34.01 2.09
C ARG A 260 -4.24 -33.71 1.09
N PHE A 261 -4.67 -34.70 0.32
CA PHE A 261 -5.62 -34.55 -0.79
C PHE A 261 -6.73 -35.60 -0.69
N SER A 262 -7.98 -35.15 -0.65
CA SER A 262 -9.16 -36.00 -0.54
C SER A 262 -10.39 -35.38 -1.22
N GLY A 263 -11.50 -36.12 -1.30
CA GLY A 263 -12.75 -35.60 -1.87
C GLY A 263 -13.98 -36.46 -1.56
N ASN A 264 -15.16 -35.85 -1.70
CA ASN A 264 -16.44 -36.47 -1.35
C ASN A 264 -16.74 -37.68 -2.25
N GLY A 265 -16.62 -38.89 -1.70
CA GLY A 265 -16.83 -40.15 -2.44
C GLY A 265 -15.71 -40.49 -3.42
N PHE A 266 -14.53 -39.89 -3.27
CA PHE A 266 -13.32 -40.26 -4.01
C PHE A 266 -12.54 -41.35 -3.26
N THR A 267 -11.90 -42.23 -4.01
CA THR A 267 -10.92 -43.21 -3.49
C THR A 267 -9.64 -43.16 -4.31
N VAL A 268 -8.52 -43.50 -3.69
CA VAL A 268 -7.22 -43.65 -4.31
C VAL A 268 -7.25 -44.75 -5.37
N LYS A 269 -6.65 -44.48 -6.51
CA LYS A 269 -6.38 -45.40 -7.59
C LYS A 269 -5.18 -44.92 -8.43
N ASP A 270 -4.17 -45.76 -8.63
CA ASP A 270 -2.99 -45.45 -9.47
C ASP A 270 -2.30 -44.11 -9.06
N GLY A 271 -2.23 -43.81 -7.76
CA GLY A 271 -1.66 -42.55 -7.23
C GLY A 271 -2.51 -41.29 -7.46
N LYS A 272 -3.81 -41.46 -7.74
CA LYS A 272 -4.78 -40.39 -8.03
C LYS A 272 -6.06 -40.61 -7.24
N LEU A 273 -6.89 -39.58 -7.11
CA LEU A 273 -8.25 -39.72 -6.58
C LEU A 273 -9.22 -39.96 -7.74
N ALA A 274 -10.10 -40.97 -7.61
CA ALA A 274 -11.18 -41.22 -8.58
C ALA A 274 -12.53 -41.39 -7.89
N SER A 275 -13.60 -40.84 -8.49
CA SER A 275 -14.99 -41.04 -8.08
C SER A 275 -15.89 -41.20 -9.30
N THR A 276 -16.96 -41.99 -9.18
CA THR A 276 -17.97 -42.14 -10.24
C THR A 276 -19.34 -41.77 -9.70
N LEU A 277 -19.96 -40.76 -10.32
CA LEU A 277 -21.30 -40.30 -9.99
C LEU A 277 -22.30 -40.90 -10.99
N THR A 278 -23.28 -41.64 -10.49
CA THR A 278 -24.43 -42.10 -11.28
C THR A 278 -25.47 -40.98 -11.33
N LEU A 279 -25.50 -40.25 -12.45
CA LEU A 279 -26.36 -39.08 -12.61
C LEU A 279 -27.76 -39.46 -13.12
N GLU A 280 -28.79 -38.81 -12.60
CA GLU A 280 -30.14 -38.81 -13.20
C GLU A 280 -30.23 -37.70 -14.26
N ALA A 281 -31.10 -37.90 -15.27
CA ALA A 281 -31.21 -36.98 -16.40
C ALA A 281 -31.75 -35.61 -15.97
N ASN A 282 -30.91 -34.57 -16.12
CA ASN A 282 -31.17 -33.17 -15.75
C ASN A 282 -31.27 -32.93 -14.23
N VAL A 283 -30.73 -33.85 -13.41
CA VAL A 283 -30.58 -33.66 -11.96
C VAL A 283 -29.11 -33.36 -11.65
N PRO A 284 -28.78 -32.19 -11.06
CA PRO A 284 -27.41 -31.89 -10.65
C PRO A 284 -26.99 -32.74 -9.46
N GLN A 285 -25.72 -33.17 -9.43
CA GLN A 285 -25.06 -33.71 -8.24
C GLN A 285 -23.77 -32.92 -7.99
N THR A 286 -23.52 -32.56 -6.73
CA THR A 286 -22.32 -31.80 -6.32
C THR A 286 -21.37 -32.69 -5.54
N THR A 287 -20.09 -32.66 -5.91
CA THR A 287 -18.98 -33.23 -5.13
C THR A 287 -17.90 -32.16 -4.88
N LYS A 288 -16.90 -32.49 -4.07
CA LYS A 288 -15.84 -31.58 -3.60
C LYS A 288 -14.50 -32.32 -3.59
N LEU A 289 -13.45 -31.61 -3.94
CA LEU A 289 -12.05 -32.00 -3.72
C LEU A 289 -11.36 -30.92 -2.87
N GLN A 290 -10.47 -31.34 -1.97
CA GLN A 290 -9.69 -30.47 -1.11
C GLN A 290 -8.24 -30.92 -1.01
N LEU A 291 -7.30 -29.99 -1.25
CA LEU A 291 -5.86 -30.15 -1.07
C LEU A 291 -5.41 -29.22 0.06
N GLY A 292 -5.14 -29.77 1.25
CA GLY A 292 -4.54 -29.02 2.34
C GLY A 292 -3.04 -28.90 2.14
N LEU A 293 -2.53 -27.69 1.87
CA LEU A 293 -1.09 -27.39 1.87
C LEU A 293 -0.61 -27.16 3.31
N ILE A 294 -0.62 -28.25 4.08
CA ILE A 294 -0.48 -28.23 5.54
C ILE A 294 0.95 -27.93 5.98
N ALA A 295 1.11 -27.10 7.00
CA ALA A 295 2.39 -26.78 7.64
C ALA A 295 2.29 -26.94 9.16
N ASN A 296 3.37 -27.37 9.83
CA ASN A 296 3.36 -27.68 11.27
C ASN A 296 3.21 -26.40 12.12
N GLU A 297 3.77 -25.30 11.62
CA GLU A 297 3.70 -23.94 12.15
C GLU A 297 2.32 -23.28 11.98
N LEU A 298 1.43 -23.87 11.18
CA LEU A 298 0.06 -23.43 10.97
C LEU A 298 -0.91 -24.59 11.29
N PRO A 299 -1.10 -24.97 12.57
CA PRO A 299 -1.89 -26.14 12.95
C PRO A 299 -3.33 -26.10 12.42
N ASP A 300 -3.90 -24.90 12.29
CA ASP A 300 -5.24 -24.68 11.70
C ASP A 300 -5.35 -25.19 10.26
N SER A 301 -4.25 -25.27 9.50
CA SER A 301 -4.23 -25.84 8.15
C SER A 301 -4.64 -27.32 8.14
N THR A 302 -4.35 -28.04 9.22
CA THR A 302 -4.84 -29.41 9.41
C THR A 302 -6.32 -29.39 9.81
N ALA A 303 -6.73 -28.48 10.68
CA ALA A 303 -8.12 -28.39 11.15
C ALA A 303 -9.10 -28.00 10.02
N GLU A 304 -8.78 -26.97 9.23
CA GLU A 304 -9.59 -26.54 8.07
C GLU A 304 -9.69 -27.64 7.00
N TYR A 305 -8.66 -28.47 6.86
CA TYR A 305 -8.64 -29.62 5.95
C TYR A 305 -9.46 -30.80 6.50
N GLU A 306 -9.27 -31.20 7.76
CA GLU A 306 -9.98 -32.34 8.35
C GLU A 306 -11.48 -32.05 8.51
N ALA A 307 -11.86 -30.82 8.87
CA ALA A 307 -13.25 -30.37 8.83
C ALA A 307 -13.89 -30.60 7.45
N ARG A 308 -13.13 -30.39 6.37
CA ARG A 308 -13.58 -30.56 4.97
C ARG A 308 -13.53 -32.02 4.48
N PHE A 309 -12.60 -32.82 5.00
CA PHE A 309 -12.42 -34.23 4.62
C PHE A 309 -13.40 -35.16 5.33
N ASN A 310 -13.54 -35.05 6.66
CA ASN A 310 -14.35 -35.98 7.46
C ASN A 310 -15.12 -35.34 8.63
N GLY A 311 -15.00 -34.03 8.82
CA GLY A 311 -15.78 -33.24 9.79
C GLY A 311 -17.10 -32.68 9.26
N ASP A 312 -17.50 -31.53 9.81
CA ASP A 312 -18.77 -30.84 9.57
C ASP A 312 -18.81 -30.01 8.28
N LEU A 313 -17.66 -29.58 7.77
CA LEU A 313 -17.51 -28.93 6.46
C LEU A 313 -17.36 -29.94 5.30
N THR A 314 -17.79 -31.19 5.50
CA THR A 314 -17.86 -32.21 4.44
C THR A 314 -18.83 -31.81 3.32
N ASP A 315 -19.92 -31.12 3.65
CA ASP A 315 -20.83 -30.56 2.64
C ASP A 315 -20.17 -29.45 1.78
N PRO A 316 -20.36 -29.43 0.44
CA PRO A 316 -19.75 -28.43 -0.44
C PRO A 316 -20.19 -26.98 -0.17
N ALA A 317 -21.46 -26.75 0.20
CA ALA A 317 -21.98 -25.41 0.47
C ALA A 317 -21.56 -24.93 1.86
N ALA A 318 -21.50 -25.81 2.86
CA ALA A 318 -20.91 -25.50 4.16
C ALA A 318 -19.43 -25.10 4.04
N SER A 319 -18.64 -25.89 3.31
CA SER A 319 -17.21 -25.60 3.03
C SER A 319 -16.98 -24.27 2.32
N TYR A 320 -17.86 -23.92 1.36
CA TYR A 320 -17.83 -22.62 0.68
C TYR A 320 -18.19 -21.49 1.64
N LYS A 321 -19.30 -21.62 2.38
CA LYS A 321 -19.77 -20.60 3.31
C LYS A 321 -18.74 -20.29 4.38
N ASP A 322 -18.13 -21.30 4.99
CA ASP A 322 -17.07 -21.14 5.97
C ASP A 322 -15.91 -20.30 5.42
N SER A 323 -15.38 -20.66 4.24
CA SER A 323 -14.24 -19.98 3.63
C SER A 323 -14.57 -18.52 3.25
N VAL A 324 -15.72 -18.30 2.61
CA VAL A 324 -16.13 -16.97 2.10
C VAL A 324 -16.55 -16.05 3.25
N THR A 325 -17.20 -16.57 4.29
CA THR A 325 -17.54 -15.80 5.50
C THR A 325 -16.27 -15.41 6.26
N THR A 326 -15.35 -16.35 6.49
CA THR A 326 -14.05 -16.10 7.15
C THR A 326 -13.21 -15.09 6.37
N TYR A 327 -13.18 -15.21 5.04
CA TYR A 327 -12.45 -14.27 4.19
C TYR A 327 -12.99 -12.84 4.32
N ASN A 328 -14.31 -12.65 4.45
CA ASN A 328 -14.91 -11.32 4.57
C ASN A 328 -14.95 -10.76 6.00
N GLN A 329 -15.02 -11.62 7.02
CA GLN A 329 -14.90 -11.21 8.43
C GLN A 329 -13.58 -10.46 8.67
N TRP A 330 -12.48 -10.87 8.01
CA TRP A 330 -11.20 -10.18 8.06
C TRP A 330 -11.31 -8.68 7.69
N TRP A 331 -12.17 -8.28 6.74
CA TRP A 331 -12.34 -6.86 6.40
C TRP A 331 -12.92 -6.07 7.58
N VAL A 332 -13.94 -6.63 8.23
CA VAL A 332 -14.58 -6.04 9.41
C VAL A 332 -13.59 -5.86 10.56
N ASP A 333 -12.74 -6.85 10.76
CA ASP A 333 -11.77 -6.89 11.86
C ASP A 333 -10.57 -5.97 11.60
N ASN A 334 -10.23 -5.69 10.32
CA ASN A 334 -8.96 -5.08 9.94
C ASN A 334 -9.03 -3.75 9.18
N ILE A 335 -10.02 -3.46 8.35
CA ILE A 335 -9.96 -2.23 7.53
C ILE A 335 -10.84 -1.12 8.11
N PRO A 336 -10.42 0.16 8.02
CA PRO A 336 -11.33 1.26 8.24
C PRO A 336 -12.32 1.33 7.08
N TYR A 337 -13.55 1.73 7.38
CA TYR A 337 -14.50 2.12 6.37
C TYR A 337 -14.14 3.51 5.82
N VAL A 338 -14.30 3.70 4.51
CA VAL A 338 -14.04 4.97 3.82
C VAL A 338 -15.19 5.24 2.85
N GLU A 339 -15.68 6.48 2.84
CA GLU A 339 -16.63 7.01 1.87
C GLU A 339 -16.29 8.48 1.57
N THR A 340 -16.32 8.86 0.29
CA THR A 340 -16.09 10.23 -0.19
C THR A 340 -17.14 10.60 -1.23
N GLN A 341 -17.12 11.83 -1.75
CA GLN A 341 -18.04 12.22 -2.83
C GLN A 341 -17.68 11.61 -4.20
N GLU A 342 -16.59 10.85 -4.30
CA GLU A 342 -16.14 10.21 -5.54
C GLU A 342 -16.01 8.71 -5.33
N HIS A 343 -17.11 7.99 -5.53
CA HIS A 343 -17.18 6.54 -5.38
C HIS A 343 -16.12 5.78 -6.22
N ASN A 344 -15.59 6.37 -7.29
CA ASN A 344 -14.46 5.80 -8.03
C ASN A 344 -13.16 5.80 -7.20
N ILE A 345 -12.88 6.86 -6.43
CA ILE A 345 -11.78 6.86 -5.46
C ILE A 345 -12.07 5.81 -4.39
N ASP A 346 -13.28 5.77 -3.82
CA ASP A 346 -13.64 4.81 -2.76
C ASP A 346 -13.45 3.36 -3.20
N LYS A 347 -13.88 3.00 -4.43
CA LYS A 347 -13.63 1.66 -4.96
C LYS A 347 -12.13 1.38 -5.15
N THR A 348 -11.32 2.37 -5.54
CA THR A 348 -9.86 2.18 -5.51
C THR A 348 -9.33 2.00 -4.10
N VAL A 349 -9.87 2.68 -3.08
CA VAL A 349 -9.46 2.51 -1.67
C VAL A 349 -9.72 1.08 -1.19
N PHE A 350 -10.91 0.52 -1.42
CA PHE A 350 -11.21 -0.88 -1.09
C PHE A 350 -10.40 -1.88 -1.93
N TYR A 351 -10.11 -1.57 -3.20
CA TYR A 351 -9.19 -2.36 -4.02
C TYR A 351 -7.74 -2.31 -3.49
N ARG A 352 -7.28 -1.16 -2.98
CA ARG A 352 -5.95 -1.02 -2.35
C ARG A 352 -5.86 -1.74 -1.00
N TRP A 353 -6.92 -1.72 -0.19
CA TRP A 353 -7.00 -2.59 1.01
C TRP A 353 -6.91 -4.07 0.62
N TRP A 354 -7.49 -4.47 -0.52
CA TRP A 354 -7.28 -5.80 -1.06
C TRP A 354 -5.85 -6.01 -1.58
N LEU A 355 -5.22 -5.05 -2.27
CA LEU A 355 -3.82 -5.16 -2.70
C LEU A 355 -2.87 -5.43 -1.53
N SER A 356 -2.97 -4.67 -0.44
CA SER A 356 -2.06 -4.84 0.71
C SER A 356 -2.38 -6.09 1.56
N ARG A 357 -3.60 -6.63 1.47
CA ARG A 357 -3.92 -7.98 2.01
C ARG A 357 -3.42 -9.10 1.08
N PHE A 358 -3.53 -8.92 -0.23
CA PHE A 358 -3.22 -9.93 -1.24
C PHE A 358 -1.72 -10.03 -1.49
N ASN A 359 -1.00 -8.92 -1.44
CA ASN A 359 0.46 -8.83 -1.52
C ASN A 359 1.11 -8.89 -0.13
N MET A 360 0.69 -9.85 0.68
CA MET A 360 1.24 -10.09 2.01
C MET A 360 1.48 -11.59 2.20
N LEU A 361 2.50 -11.91 2.98
CA LEU A 361 2.71 -13.25 3.51
C LEU A 361 2.45 -13.28 5.01
N ASP A 362 1.67 -14.25 5.47
CA ASP A 362 1.62 -14.63 6.88
C ASP A 362 1.76 -16.16 7.00
N ALA A 363 2.99 -16.65 6.87
CA ALA A 363 3.29 -18.09 6.82
C ALA A 363 3.68 -18.70 8.18
N ASN A 364 4.09 -17.89 9.16
CA ASN A 364 4.59 -18.33 10.47
C ASN A 364 5.83 -19.28 10.41
N MET A 365 6.62 -19.24 9.34
CA MET A 365 7.72 -20.19 9.12
C MET A 365 8.80 -20.11 10.20
N PRO A 366 9.20 -21.21 10.85
CA PRO A 366 10.12 -21.17 11.97
C PRO A 366 11.56 -20.85 11.55
N GLY A 367 12.26 -20.02 12.35
CA GLY A 367 13.71 -19.81 12.25
C GLY A 367 14.17 -18.94 11.09
N ASN A 368 13.26 -18.44 10.26
CA ASN A 368 13.52 -17.43 9.24
C ASN A 368 12.47 -16.31 9.33
N THR A 369 12.70 -15.18 8.64
CA THR A 369 11.88 -13.99 8.84
C THR A 369 10.39 -14.15 8.51
N PHE A 370 10.01 -15.14 7.69
CA PHE A 370 8.61 -15.41 7.34
C PHE A 370 7.78 -16.03 8.47
N GLN A 371 8.31 -16.04 9.70
CA GLN A 371 7.52 -16.10 10.94
C GLN A 371 6.58 -14.88 11.12
N TYR A 372 6.95 -13.72 10.57
CA TYR A 372 6.21 -12.46 10.72
C TYR A 372 5.23 -12.20 9.55
N PRO A 373 4.04 -11.62 9.78
CA PRO A 373 3.18 -11.10 8.72
C PRO A 373 3.87 -9.93 8.01
N THR A 374 4.17 -10.08 6.73
CA THR A 374 5.05 -9.15 6.01
C THR A 374 4.46 -8.72 4.67
N SER A 375 4.46 -7.42 4.42
CA SER A 375 4.11 -6.83 3.11
C SER A 375 5.14 -7.21 2.06
N ILE A 376 4.68 -7.63 0.89
CA ILE A 376 5.51 -8.13 -0.22
C ILE A 376 5.38 -7.21 -1.43
N GLU A 377 6.48 -7.03 -2.17
CA GLU A 377 6.47 -6.38 -3.48
C GLU A 377 6.02 -7.39 -4.55
N GLY A 378 4.76 -7.28 -4.98
CA GLY A 378 4.17 -8.05 -6.07
C GLY A 378 4.26 -9.56 -5.91
N VAL A 379 3.29 -10.18 -5.22
CA VAL A 379 3.24 -11.65 -5.09
C VAL A 379 3.03 -12.38 -6.43
N LEU A 380 2.54 -11.68 -7.45
CA LEU A 380 2.42 -12.13 -8.85
C LEU A 380 3.56 -11.60 -9.76
N GLY A 381 4.65 -11.15 -9.14
CA GLY A 381 5.85 -10.58 -9.76
C GLY A 381 7.11 -11.13 -9.12
N TYR A 382 7.98 -10.27 -8.58
CA TYR A 382 9.25 -10.72 -7.98
C TYR A 382 9.08 -11.35 -6.58
N ASN A 383 7.94 -11.11 -5.92
CA ASN A 383 7.49 -11.81 -4.73
C ASN A 383 8.54 -11.82 -3.59
N ASN A 384 9.06 -10.64 -3.26
CA ASN A 384 10.16 -10.44 -2.32
C ASN A 384 9.91 -9.25 -1.36
N GLN A 385 10.71 -9.14 -0.30
CA GLN A 385 10.74 -7.95 0.56
C GLN A 385 11.81 -6.99 0.04
N ILE A 386 11.38 -5.90 -0.61
CA ILE A 386 12.25 -4.79 -1.02
C ILE A 386 12.17 -3.71 0.06
N VAL A 387 13.31 -3.27 0.62
CA VAL A 387 13.27 -2.39 1.81
C VAL A 387 12.81 -0.96 1.47
N LEU A 388 13.05 -0.49 0.25
CA LEU A 388 12.47 0.75 -0.27
C LEU A 388 10.95 0.78 -0.10
N THR A 389 10.28 -0.22 -0.65
CA THR A 389 8.81 -0.24 -0.75
C THR A 389 8.15 -0.81 0.50
N SER A 390 8.84 -1.62 1.30
CA SER A 390 8.37 -2.07 2.62
C SER A 390 8.02 -0.89 3.54
N GLY A 391 8.85 0.16 3.57
CA GLY A 391 8.53 1.41 4.28
C GLY A 391 7.30 2.11 3.70
N MET A 392 7.15 2.11 2.36
CA MET A 392 5.99 2.70 1.69
C MET A 392 4.70 1.93 2.00
N PHE A 393 4.72 0.59 2.01
CA PHE A 393 3.54 -0.24 2.29
C PHE A 393 3.02 -0.05 3.71
N ILE A 394 3.92 0.14 4.69
CA ILE A 394 3.56 0.45 6.08
C ILE A 394 2.76 1.76 6.18
N ASN A 395 2.86 2.70 5.23
CA ASN A 395 2.01 3.89 5.22
C ASN A 395 0.51 3.54 5.17
N ASP A 396 0.13 2.48 4.43
CA ASP A 396 -1.26 1.97 4.42
C ASP A 396 -1.48 0.87 5.47
N THR A 397 -0.55 -0.09 5.65
CA THR A 397 -0.81 -1.22 6.58
C THR A 397 -0.81 -0.82 8.05
N LYS A 398 -0.27 0.35 8.42
CA LYS A 398 -0.49 0.95 9.76
C LYS A 398 -1.94 1.36 10.02
N TRP A 399 -2.76 1.45 8.98
CA TRP A 399 -4.19 1.70 9.11
C TRP A 399 -5.03 0.41 9.13
N PHE A 400 -4.41 -0.77 8.97
CA PHE A 400 -5.06 -2.01 9.37
C PHE A 400 -5.16 -2.08 10.90
N ARG A 401 -6.36 -2.38 11.42
CA ARG A 401 -6.71 -2.26 12.84
C ARG A 401 -5.89 -3.14 13.79
N ASN A 402 -5.36 -4.26 13.29
CA ASN A 402 -4.52 -5.18 14.05
C ASN A 402 -3.05 -4.99 13.65
N ALA A 403 -2.22 -4.63 14.63
CA ALA A 403 -0.89 -4.09 14.42
C ALA A 403 0.11 -5.07 13.79
N GLU A 404 -0.12 -6.38 13.87
CA GLU A 404 0.78 -7.39 13.30
C GLU A 404 1.06 -7.21 11.79
N TYR A 405 0.16 -6.59 11.03
CA TYR A 405 0.32 -6.38 9.58
C TYR A 405 1.20 -5.18 9.19
N SER A 406 1.46 -4.27 10.12
CA SER A 406 2.47 -3.21 10.00
C SER A 406 3.75 -3.59 10.78
N TYR A 407 3.59 -4.08 12.00
CA TYR A 407 4.70 -4.46 12.89
C TYR A 407 5.51 -5.63 12.36
N GLY A 408 4.86 -6.67 11.82
CA GLY A 408 5.58 -7.80 11.25
C GLY A 408 6.47 -7.42 10.06
N THR A 409 6.11 -6.38 9.31
CA THR A 409 6.91 -5.90 8.17
C THR A 409 8.22 -5.24 8.63
N TRP A 410 8.19 -4.33 9.62
CA TRP A 410 9.44 -3.70 10.10
C TRP A 410 10.27 -4.62 11.02
N VAL A 411 9.63 -5.51 11.80
CA VAL A 411 10.35 -6.56 12.54
C VAL A 411 11.03 -7.52 11.57
N SER A 412 10.37 -7.89 10.46
CA SER A 412 10.99 -8.72 9.41
C SER A 412 12.24 -8.08 8.84
N ALA A 413 12.18 -6.79 8.47
CA ALA A 413 13.33 -6.06 7.95
C ALA A 413 14.49 -5.96 8.95
N GLY A 414 14.20 -5.70 10.24
CA GLY A 414 15.22 -5.68 11.30
C GLY A 414 15.86 -7.05 11.56
N GLN A 415 15.13 -8.12 11.29
CA GLN A 415 15.59 -9.51 11.45
C GLN A 415 16.30 -10.05 10.20
N THR A 416 16.22 -9.36 9.06
CA THR A 416 17.03 -9.61 7.85
C THR A 416 18.07 -8.52 7.60
N ALA A 417 18.29 -7.63 8.56
CA ALA A 417 19.29 -6.58 8.46
C ALA A 417 20.69 -7.19 8.29
N LYS A 418 21.51 -6.58 7.43
CA LYS A 418 22.81 -7.09 7.00
C LYS A 418 23.91 -6.53 7.89
N LYS A 419 24.72 -7.44 8.45
CA LYS A 419 25.88 -7.11 9.28
C LYS A 419 27.00 -6.53 8.42
N GLY A 420 27.24 -5.23 8.55
CA GLY A 420 28.31 -4.53 7.84
C GLY A 420 29.71 -4.80 8.40
N GLN A 421 30.74 -4.43 7.63
CA GLN A 421 32.14 -4.46 8.05
C GLN A 421 32.45 -3.50 9.22
N SER A 422 31.60 -2.48 9.40
CA SER A 422 31.60 -1.58 10.55
C SER A 422 31.12 -2.24 11.86
N GLY A 423 30.44 -3.39 11.77
CA GLY A 423 29.89 -4.16 12.88
C GLY A 423 28.39 -3.93 13.14
N TYR A 424 27.80 -2.87 12.56
CA TYR A 424 26.37 -2.56 12.67
C TYR A 424 25.50 -3.36 11.68
N TYR A 425 24.19 -3.37 11.91
CA TYR A 425 23.20 -4.01 11.03
C TYR A 425 22.32 -3.00 10.27
N TYR A 426 22.32 -3.01 8.93
CA TYR A 426 21.48 -2.13 8.11
C TYR A 426 20.39 -2.87 7.32
N TYR A 427 19.24 -2.23 7.10
CA TYR A 427 18.12 -2.88 6.39
C TYR A 427 18.51 -3.22 4.95
N HIS A 428 18.15 -4.43 4.50
CA HIS A 428 18.54 -4.98 3.20
C HIS A 428 17.43 -5.86 2.62
N ASP A 429 17.33 -5.92 1.29
CA ASP A 429 16.29 -6.70 0.59
C ASP A 429 16.38 -8.20 0.91
N ASN A 430 15.23 -8.87 1.03
CA ASN A 430 15.12 -10.28 1.37
C ASN A 430 13.96 -11.02 0.66
N PRO A 431 14.25 -12.03 -0.18
CA PRO A 431 15.54 -12.28 -0.80
C PRO A 431 15.85 -11.18 -1.82
N GLY A 432 17.06 -10.62 -1.78
CA GLY A 432 17.62 -9.97 -2.95
C GLY A 432 17.80 -10.98 -4.10
N ASP A 433 17.55 -10.56 -5.33
CA ASP A 433 17.84 -11.30 -6.55
C ASP A 433 19.17 -10.81 -7.15
N PRO A 434 20.25 -11.63 -7.13
CA PRO A 434 21.54 -11.27 -7.72
C PRO A 434 21.53 -11.04 -9.24
N ALA A 435 20.43 -11.37 -9.94
CA ALA A 435 20.25 -11.05 -11.35
C ALA A 435 19.61 -9.67 -11.59
N ASN A 436 18.88 -9.09 -10.62
CA ASN A 436 18.02 -7.93 -10.84
C ASN A 436 18.00 -6.89 -9.69
N TRP A 437 17.74 -7.31 -8.43
CA TRP A 437 17.68 -6.44 -7.23
C TRP A 437 18.45 -7.07 -6.07
N ASN A 438 19.74 -6.76 -5.94
CA ASN A 438 20.55 -7.28 -4.83
C ASN A 438 20.52 -6.38 -3.59
N HIS A 439 19.97 -5.17 -3.70
CA HIS A 439 19.75 -4.19 -2.63
C HIS A 439 18.80 -3.06 -3.11
N SER A 440 18.16 -2.35 -2.18
CA SER A 440 17.49 -1.08 -2.41
C SER A 440 18.48 0.09 -2.32
N TYR A 441 18.30 1.16 -3.10
CA TYR A 441 19.11 2.37 -2.95
C TYR A 441 18.81 3.13 -1.65
N THR A 442 17.58 3.06 -1.13
CA THR A 442 17.17 3.73 0.12
C THR A 442 15.96 3.05 0.75
N GLN A 443 15.66 3.41 2.00
CA GLN A 443 14.45 3.01 2.72
C GLN A 443 14.16 4.01 3.85
N TYR A 444 12.93 4.05 4.36
CA TYR A 444 12.54 4.81 5.56
C TYR A 444 11.82 3.93 6.61
N ILE A 445 12.25 2.67 6.74
CA ILE A 445 11.54 1.64 7.52
C ILE A 445 11.39 2.02 9.00
N THR A 446 12.39 2.61 9.64
CA THR A 446 12.27 3.04 11.04
C THR A 446 11.23 4.15 11.19
N LYS A 447 11.17 5.10 10.24
CA LYS A 447 10.15 6.16 10.25
C LYS A 447 8.75 5.61 10.03
N ALA A 448 8.57 4.70 9.07
CA ALA A 448 7.27 4.07 8.84
C ALA A 448 6.84 3.16 10.01
N GLY A 449 7.78 2.41 10.60
CA GLY A 449 7.58 1.64 11.82
C GLY A 449 7.19 2.54 13.01
N TRP A 450 7.81 3.71 13.13
CA TRP A 450 7.43 4.72 14.13
C TRP A 450 6.05 5.34 13.86
N ASP A 451 5.69 5.59 12.61
CA ASP A 451 4.32 5.98 12.26
C ASP A 451 3.31 4.88 12.61
N SER A 452 3.64 3.60 12.44
CA SER A 452 2.78 2.50 12.92
C SER A 452 2.71 2.41 14.45
N TYR A 453 3.79 2.74 15.16
CA TYR A 453 3.80 2.82 16.62
C TYR A 453 2.92 3.95 17.14
N LYS A 454 2.92 5.11 16.48
CA LYS A 454 2.00 6.23 16.74
C LYS A 454 0.54 5.96 16.32
N VAL A 455 0.22 4.78 15.77
CA VAL A 455 -1.17 4.35 15.54
C VAL A 455 -1.55 3.26 16.53
N HIS A 456 -0.77 2.19 16.68
CA HIS A 456 -1.18 1.05 17.52
C HIS A 456 -0.60 1.07 18.94
N GLY A 457 0.52 1.75 19.17
CA GLY A 457 1.23 1.75 20.44
C GLY A 457 1.86 0.40 20.82
N GLY A 458 2.45 0.35 22.01
CA GLY A 458 3.04 -0.86 22.59
C GLY A 458 3.97 -0.56 23.77
N PRO A 459 4.27 -1.56 24.61
CA PRO A 459 5.09 -1.37 25.80
C PRO A 459 6.53 -0.94 25.44
N SER A 460 7.26 -0.41 26.43
CA SER A 460 8.59 0.18 26.24
C SER A 460 9.59 -0.70 25.46
N SER A 461 9.55 -2.03 25.63
CA SER A 461 10.45 -2.96 24.91
C SER A 461 10.14 -3.06 23.40
N LEU A 462 8.91 -2.76 22.98
CA LEU A 462 8.54 -2.70 21.56
C LEU A 462 9.12 -1.44 20.90
N ALA A 463 9.03 -0.30 21.60
CA ALA A 463 9.67 0.95 21.18
C ALA A 463 11.20 0.87 21.24
N GLU A 464 11.77 0.17 22.23
CA GLU A 464 13.21 -0.09 22.32
C GLU A 464 13.70 -0.96 21.16
N ALA A 465 12.97 -2.02 20.79
CA ALA A 465 13.32 -2.87 19.64
C ALA A 465 13.30 -2.10 18.30
N LEU A 466 12.31 -1.23 18.08
CA LEU A 466 12.27 -0.32 16.92
C LEU A 466 13.44 0.69 16.94
N GLY A 467 13.75 1.25 18.10
CA GLY A 467 14.90 2.14 18.29
C GLY A 467 16.24 1.44 18.02
N ASP A 468 16.41 0.21 18.51
CA ASP A 468 17.60 -0.61 18.30
C ASP A 468 17.81 -0.90 16.80
N TYR A 469 16.84 -1.51 16.11
CA TYR A 469 16.95 -1.75 14.66
C TYR A 469 17.22 -0.45 13.87
N GLY A 470 16.53 0.64 14.20
CA GLY A 470 16.69 1.90 13.50
C GLY A 470 18.00 2.64 13.79
N SER A 471 18.58 2.45 14.98
CA SER A 471 19.89 3.02 15.33
C SER A 471 21.03 2.23 14.70
N GLU A 472 20.89 0.90 14.64
CA GLU A 472 21.81 0.01 13.91
C GLU A 472 21.81 0.35 12.42
N ASP A 473 20.65 0.57 11.80
CA ASP A 473 20.51 0.95 10.39
C ASP A 473 21.21 2.29 10.09
N VAL A 474 20.86 3.34 10.83
CA VAL A 474 21.46 4.67 10.65
C VAL A 474 22.97 4.66 10.91
N LYS A 475 23.44 3.93 11.93
CA LYS A 475 24.88 3.81 12.22
C LYS A 475 25.60 2.96 11.17
N GLY A 476 24.96 1.92 10.64
CA GLY A 476 25.44 1.10 9.52
C GLY A 476 25.62 1.94 8.26
N LEU A 477 24.58 2.64 7.83
CA LEU A 477 24.62 3.54 6.67
C LEU A 477 25.66 4.65 6.83
N LEU A 478 25.75 5.29 8.00
CA LEU A 478 26.77 6.31 8.28
C LEU A 478 28.21 5.78 8.25
N ASN A 479 28.43 4.48 8.49
CA ASN A 479 29.75 3.83 8.46
C ASN A 479 29.95 2.92 7.22
N SER A 480 29.03 2.99 6.25
CA SER A 480 29.01 2.12 5.06
C SER A 480 30.17 2.33 4.09
N GLN A 481 31.04 3.33 4.31
CA GLN A 481 32.34 3.45 3.62
C GLN A 481 33.16 2.15 3.66
N SER A 482 32.95 1.34 4.70
CA SER A 482 33.62 0.05 4.93
C SER A 482 33.04 -1.13 4.13
N GLU A 483 31.90 -0.99 3.48
CA GLU A 483 31.23 -2.10 2.79
C GLU A 483 31.98 -2.52 1.52
N PRO A 484 32.08 -3.84 1.24
CA PRO A 484 32.87 -4.37 0.14
C PRO A 484 32.15 -4.28 -1.22
N ASP A 485 30.82 -4.19 -1.23
CA ASP A 485 30.05 -3.87 -2.43
C ASP A 485 29.97 -2.35 -2.60
N SER A 486 30.15 -1.88 -3.83
CA SER A 486 30.05 -0.46 -4.17
C SER A 486 28.62 0.09 -4.08
N ASN A 487 27.60 -0.77 -3.96
CA ASN A 487 26.20 -0.37 -3.83
C ASN A 487 25.72 -0.28 -2.37
N ASP A 488 26.21 -1.17 -1.48
CA ASP A 488 25.99 -1.07 -0.03
C ASP A 488 26.70 0.15 0.58
N ASN A 489 27.79 0.60 -0.05
CA ASN A 489 28.52 1.80 0.35
C ASN A 489 27.69 3.06 0.06
N GLN A 490 27.01 3.59 1.06
CA GLN A 490 26.13 4.76 0.97
C GLN A 490 26.70 6.02 1.65
N ASN A 491 27.93 5.98 2.17
CA ASN A 491 28.66 7.15 2.68
C ASN A 491 30.15 7.00 2.33
N SER A 492 30.49 7.27 1.06
CA SER A 492 31.84 7.11 0.52
C SER A 492 32.79 8.25 0.88
N ASN A 493 32.27 9.43 1.26
CA ASN A 493 33.07 10.60 1.63
C ASN A 493 33.26 10.79 3.16
N GLY A 494 32.39 10.22 3.99
CA GLY A 494 32.47 10.26 5.46
C GLY A 494 31.76 11.43 6.16
N ASN A 495 30.89 12.18 5.47
CA ASN A 495 30.07 13.25 6.04
C ASN A 495 28.83 12.69 6.79
N LYS A 496 27.75 13.46 6.93
CA LYS A 496 26.45 13.00 7.49
C LYS A 496 25.35 12.91 6.44
N LEU A 497 25.71 12.87 5.16
CA LEU A 497 24.81 12.67 4.04
C LEU A 497 24.93 11.23 3.53
N ILE A 498 23.89 10.78 2.85
CA ILE A 498 23.96 9.59 2.01
C ILE A 498 24.48 10.00 0.64
N ASP A 499 25.41 9.25 0.07
CA ASP A 499 25.87 9.42 -1.31
C ASP A 499 25.79 8.11 -2.11
N TRP A 500 25.33 8.22 -3.36
CA TRP A 500 25.18 7.08 -4.27
C TRP A 500 25.80 7.33 -5.63
N SER A 501 26.08 6.24 -6.35
CA SER A 501 26.22 6.25 -7.81
C SER A 501 24.97 5.66 -8.47
N TRP A 502 24.77 5.92 -9.76
CA TRP A 502 23.63 5.40 -10.53
C TRP A 502 23.49 3.86 -10.55
N TRP A 503 24.52 3.11 -10.17
CA TRP A 503 24.49 1.64 -10.13
C TRP A 503 23.72 1.09 -8.92
N SER A 504 23.45 1.93 -7.92
CA SER A 504 22.55 1.61 -6.80
C SER A 504 21.08 1.59 -7.21
N MET A 505 20.74 2.21 -8.34
CA MET A 505 19.36 2.33 -8.81
C MET A 505 19.04 1.20 -9.79
N THR A 506 18.04 0.42 -9.43
CA THR A 506 17.53 -0.75 -10.15
C THR A 506 16.16 -0.45 -10.76
N GLY A 507 15.75 -1.25 -11.75
CA GLY A 507 14.42 -1.18 -12.34
C GLY A 507 14.09 0.11 -13.10
N ASN A 508 12.80 0.46 -13.09
CA ASN A 508 12.23 1.63 -13.78
C ASN A 508 11.93 2.80 -12.84
N ASP A 509 12.14 2.59 -11.55
CA ASP A 509 11.28 3.12 -10.50
C ASP A 509 11.82 4.42 -9.90
N ALA A 510 13.15 4.58 -9.97
CA ALA A 510 13.89 5.71 -9.44
C ALA A 510 13.85 6.96 -10.34
N ASP A 511 13.73 6.81 -11.67
CA ASP A 511 13.74 7.86 -12.71
C ASP A 511 14.64 9.10 -12.43
N ALA A 512 15.82 8.89 -11.86
CA ALA A 512 16.68 9.95 -11.33
C ALA A 512 17.48 10.67 -12.44
N VAL A 513 16.83 11.65 -13.08
CA VAL A 513 17.39 12.44 -14.18
C VAL A 513 18.64 13.23 -13.76
N SER A 514 18.82 13.55 -12.47
CA SER A 514 20.06 14.08 -11.89
C SER A 514 21.31 13.27 -12.27
N PHE A 515 21.25 11.94 -12.24
CA PHE A 515 22.36 11.05 -12.63
C PHE A 515 22.67 11.07 -14.13
N SER A 516 21.81 11.67 -14.96
CA SER A 516 22.01 11.81 -16.40
C SER A 516 22.79 13.08 -16.80
N GLU A 517 23.32 13.85 -15.83
CA GLU A 517 24.11 15.07 -16.13
C GLU A 517 25.33 14.76 -17.05
N PRO A 518 25.47 15.46 -18.19
CA PRO A 518 26.55 15.20 -19.14
C PRO A 518 27.95 15.31 -18.53
N GLY A 519 28.69 14.19 -18.55
CA GLY A 519 30.02 14.06 -17.94
C GLY A 519 30.02 13.47 -16.52
N ARG A 520 28.85 13.18 -15.93
CA ARG A 520 28.70 12.65 -14.56
C ARG A 520 28.45 11.14 -14.46
N SER A 521 28.40 10.41 -15.57
CA SER A 521 28.13 8.97 -15.60
C SER A 521 29.05 8.18 -14.64
N GLY A 522 28.45 7.41 -13.72
CA GLY A 522 29.17 6.64 -12.70
C GLY A 522 29.84 7.47 -11.58
N GLN A 523 29.66 8.80 -11.55
CA GLN A 523 30.08 9.62 -10.41
C GLN A 523 29.11 9.44 -9.23
N ARG A 524 29.57 9.81 -8.04
CA ARG A 524 28.79 9.85 -6.81
C ARG A 524 28.35 11.28 -6.46
N MET A 525 27.17 11.41 -5.88
CA MET A 525 26.68 12.67 -5.32
C MET A 525 25.98 12.45 -3.98
N ASP A 526 26.16 13.39 -3.06
CA ASP A 526 25.38 13.50 -1.83
C ASP A 526 23.90 13.70 -2.20
N ARG A 527 23.00 12.92 -1.59
CA ARG A 527 21.61 12.72 -2.00
C ARG A 527 20.63 13.33 -1.00
N ALA A 528 19.77 14.23 -1.49
CA ALA A 528 18.66 14.83 -0.74
C ALA A 528 17.70 13.77 -0.15
N ASP A 529 17.30 12.81 -0.97
CA ASP A 529 16.43 11.68 -0.66
C ASP A 529 17.06 10.70 0.33
N GLY A 530 18.25 10.20 0.04
CA GLY A 530 18.95 9.29 0.95
C GLY A 530 19.19 9.93 2.32
N SER A 531 19.58 11.20 2.35
CA SER A 531 19.85 11.93 3.60
C SER A 531 18.56 12.28 4.35
N ALA A 532 17.47 12.60 3.66
CA ALA A 532 16.15 12.80 4.28
C ALA A 532 15.65 11.51 4.92
N ASN A 533 15.76 10.37 4.22
CA ASN A 533 15.35 9.07 4.73
C ASN A 533 16.20 8.62 5.94
N MET A 534 17.53 8.79 5.87
CA MET A 534 18.43 8.50 7.00
C MET A 534 18.16 9.43 8.19
N TRP A 535 17.89 10.71 7.95
CA TRP A 535 17.45 11.66 8.98
C TRP A 535 16.11 11.24 9.61
N ALA A 536 15.15 10.82 8.79
CA ALA A 536 13.83 10.39 9.21
C ALA A 536 13.93 9.14 10.11
N ASN A 537 14.73 8.15 9.71
CA ASN A 537 15.05 6.99 10.53
C ASN A 537 15.76 7.38 11.84
N ALA A 538 16.71 8.33 11.82
CA ALA A 538 17.43 8.78 13.00
C ALA A 538 16.51 9.50 14.01
N ASN A 539 15.66 10.40 13.52
CA ASN A 539 14.65 11.10 14.32
C ASN A 539 13.60 10.12 14.89
N ALA A 540 13.14 9.17 14.07
CA ALA A 540 12.22 8.11 14.50
C ALA A 540 12.82 7.24 15.61
N ALA A 541 14.07 6.79 15.47
CA ALA A 541 14.78 6.05 16.51
C ALA A 541 14.94 6.89 17.80
N ALA A 542 15.22 8.19 17.69
CA ALA A 542 15.29 9.09 18.83
C ALA A 542 13.96 9.21 19.59
N GLN A 543 12.82 9.31 18.88
CA GLN A 543 11.50 9.31 19.52
C GLN A 543 11.12 7.94 20.07
N ALA A 544 11.49 6.84 19.39
CA ALA A 544 11.23 5.47 19.86
C ALA A 544 11.97 5.17 21.17
N TYR A 545 13.25 5.50 21.28
CA TYR A 545 14.00 5.38 22.53
C TYR A 545 13.44 6.27 23.65
N LYS A 546 13.00 7.50 23.31
CA LYS A 546 12.34 8.40 24.26
C LYS A 546 11.02 7.81 24.78
N ALA A 547 10.21 7.19 23.93
CA ALA A 547 8.98 6.50 24.31
C ALA A 547 9.25 5.22 25.13
N ALA A 548 10.37 4.53 24.87
CA ALA A 548 10.87 3.42 25.70
C ALA A 548 11.44 3.87 27.07
N GLY A 549 11.80 5.15 27.20
CA GLY A 549 12.43 5.72 28.39
C GLY A 549 13.97 5.69 28.39
N ASP A 550 14.63 5.24 27.31
CA ASP A 550 16.09 5.33 27.15
C ASP A 550 16.48 6.74 26.72
N THR A 551 16.66 7.62 27.70
CA THR A 551 17.07 9.00 27.48
C THR A 551 18.51 9.15 26.96
N GLU A 552 19.36 8.12 27.05
CA GLU A 552 20.75 8.19 26.61
C GLU A 552 20.85 7.90 25.10
N LYS A 553 20.28 6.76 24.65
CA LYS A 553 20.18 6.46 23.21
C LYS A 553 19.29 7.46 22.46
N ALA A 554 18.22 7.96 23.08
CA ALA A 554 17.40 9.03 22.49
C ALA A 554 18.22 10.30 22.23
N ALA A 555 19.08 10.69 23.17
CA ALA A 555 19.95 11.86 23.01
C ALA A 555 21.08 11.62 22.00
N GLU A 556 21.60 10.40 21.87
CA GLU A 556 22.55 10.01 20.81
C GLU A 556 21.90 10.13 19.43
N MET A 557 20.75 9.49 19.21
CA MET A 557 20.06 9.50 17.92
C MET A 557 19.54 10.88 17.53
N GLN A 558 19.13 11.71 18.50
CA GLN A 558 18.80 13.12 18.23
C GLN A 558 20.03 13.90 17.76
N GLN A 559 21.21 13.73 18.38
CA GLN A 559 22.45 14.38 17.91
C GLN A 559 22.86 13.92 16.51
N ILE A 560 22.59 12.66 16.15
CA ILE A 560 22.80 12.16 14.79
C ILE A 560 21.82 12.81 13.82
N ALA A 561 20.52 12.86 14.14
CA ALA A 561 19.51 13.53 13.32
C ALA A 561 19.82 15.04 13.13
N ASP A 562 20.17 15.74 14.21
CA ASP A 562 20.54 17.16 14.16
C ASP A 562 21.75 17.40 13.26
N ALA A 563 22.75 16.51 13.30
CA ALA A 563 23.93 16.59 12.44
C ALA A 563 23.63 16.31 10.96
N ILE A 564 22.77 15.34 10.66
CA ILE A 564 22.32 15.07 9.27
C ILE A 564 21.53 16.28 8.74
N LYS A 565 20.61 16.83 9.53
CA LYS A 565 19.83 18.03 9.17
C LYS A 565 20.73 19.23 8.91
N GLN A 566 21.75 19.45 9.74
CA GLN A 566 22.70 20.54 9.53
C GLN A 566 23.53 20.33 8.26
N ASP A 567 24.06 19.13 8.01
CA ASP A 567 24.82 18.83 6.77
C ASP A 567 23.94 19.00 5.52
N VAL A 568 22.65 18.64 5.55
CA VAL A 568 21.71 18.86 4.44
C VAL A 568 21.53 20.35 4.17
N LEU A 569 21.30 21.17 5.21
CA LEU A 569 21.08 22.60 5.06
C LEU A 569 22.36 23.36 4.64
N ASP A 570 23.53 22.95 5.13
CA ASP A 570 24.81 23.58 4.78
C ASP A 570 25.36 23.14 3.40
N ASN A 571 24.99 21.94 2.92
CA ASN A 571 25.57 21.39 1.69
C ASN A 571 24.61 21.23 0.51
N LEU A 572 23.34 20.91 0.72
CA LEU A 572 22.39 20.59 -0.34
C LEU A 572 21.43 21.75 -0.66
N TRP A 573 21.35 22.78 0.18
CA TRP A 573 20.62 24.00 -0.15
C TRP A 573 21.43 24.92 -1.07
N ASP A 574 20.93 25.18 -2.28
CA ASP A 574 21.47 26.23 -3.15
C ASP A 574 20.74 27.55 -2.91
N SER A 575 21.44 28.51 -2.28
CA SER A 575 20.91 29.84 -2.02
C SER A 575 20.69 30.69 -3.27
N ASP A 576 21.40 30.40 -4.37
CA ASP A 576 21.35 31.23 -5.58
C ASP A 576 20.14 30.87 -6.45
N SER A 577 19.78 29.58 -6.53
CA SER A 577 18.54 29.13 -7.20
C SER A 577 17.35 28.95 -6.25
N LYS A 578 17.55 28.98 -4.93
CA LYS A 578 16.55 28.62 -3.90
C LYS A 578 15.94 27.25 -4.18
N LEU A 579 16.78 26.23 -4.22
CA LEU A 579 16.40 24.83 -4.43
C LEU A 579 17.24 23.91 -3.54
N LEU A 580 16.66 22.79 -3.16
CA LEU A 580 17.38 21.68 -2.53
C LEU A 580 17.92 20.78 -3.66
N LEU A 581 19.24 20.68 -3.80
CA LEU A 581 19.93 20.00 -4.90
C LEU A 581 20.95 18.97 -4.40
N HIS A 582 21.00 17.81 -5.03
CA HIS A 582 22.06 16.81 -4.84
C HIS A 582 23.45 17.41 -5.17
N LYS A 583 24.55 16.89 -4.62
CA LYS A 583 25.89 17.52 -4.73
C LYS A 583 26.98 16.54 -5.14
N TRP A 584 27.66 16.79 -6.27
CA TRP A 584 28.68 15.90 -6.82
C TRP A 584 29.96 15.86 -5.97
N LEU A 585 30.35 14.67 -5.50
CA LEU A 585 31.50 14.48 -4.61
C LEU A 585 32.85 14.91 -5.23
N ASN A 586 32.98 14.81 -6.56
CA ASN A 586 34.25 15.03 -7.25
C ASN A 586 34.70 16.51 -7.32
N ASP A 587 33.76 17.46 -7.26
CA ASP A 587 34.01 18.90 -7.44
C ASP A 587 33.08 19.81 -6.62
N GLY A 588 32.23 19.24 -5.75
CA GLY A 588 31.35 19.98 -4.84
C GLY A 588 30.24 20.77 -5.53
N GLN A 589 30.01 20.55 -6.84
CA GLN A 589 28.98 21.25 -7.60
C GLN A 589 27.60 20.63 -7.35
N PHE A 590 26.55 21.45 -7.30
CA PHE A 590 25.18 20.96 -7.35
C PHE A 590 24.89 20.22 -8.66
N ALA A 591 24.06 19.17 -8.59
CA ALA A 591 23.49 18.49 -9.74
C ALA A 591 22.47 19.42 -10.41
N LYS A 592 22.56 19.54 -11.74
CA LYS A 592 21.79 20.54 -12.51
C LYS A 592 20.35 20.12 -12.80
N TYR A 593 20.05 18.83 -12.66
CA TYR A 593 18.79 18.20 -13.04
C TYR A 593 18.16 17.55 -11.81
N LYS A 594 16.83 17.52 -11.80
CA LYS A 594 16.00 17.44 -10.60
C LYS A 594 14.95 16.35 -10.71
N GLU A 595 14.54 15.80 -9.59
CA GLU A 595 13.46 14.81 -9.48
C GLU A 595 12.68 15.05 -8.17
N LEU A 596 11.57 14.34 -7.94
CA LEU A 596 10.79 14.44 -6.69
C LEU A 596 11.67 14.20 -5.45
N ASN A 597 12.69 13.36 -5.60
CA ASN A 597 13.70 13.02 -4.60
C ASN A 597 14.44 14.23 -4.02
N ASN A 598 14.53 15.36 -4.75
CA ASN A 598 15.04 16.64 -4.22
C ASN A 598 14.22 17.16 -3.03
N TYR A 599 12.94 16.78 -2.94
CA TYR A 599 11.96 17.33 -2.00
C TYR A 599 11.58 16.38 -0.86
N TYR A 600 12.23 15.22 -0.75
CA TYR A 600 12.07 14.33 0.41
C TYR A 600 12.44 15.01 1.75
N PRO A 601 13.41 15.96 1.81
CA PRO A 601 13.60 16.80 2.99
C PRO A 601 12.34 17.59 3.44
N TYR A 602 11.38 17.86 2.55
CA TYR A 602 10.09 18.45 2.90
C TYR A 602 9.10 17.36 3.32
N SER A 603 8.99 16.25 2.56
CA SER A 603 8.02 15.18 2.84
C SER A 603 8.20 14.50 4.20
N GLU A 604 9.44 14.43 4.69
CA GLU A 604 9.74 13.84 6.01
C GLU A 604 9.73 14.88 7.15
N GLY A 605 9.68 16.18 6.85
CA GLY A 605 9.76 17.24 7.88
C GLY A 605 11.18 17.64 8.30
N LEU A 606 12.20 17.35 7.47
CA LEU A 606 13.59 17.75 7.74
C LEU A 606 13.74 19.27 7.61
N MET A 607 13.18 19.89 6.59
CA MET A 607 13.34 21.33 6.34
C MET A 607 12.72 22.18 7.46
N PRO A 608 13.36 23.31 7.87
CA PRO A 608 12.73 24.26 8.78
C PRO A 608 11.49 24.91 8.13
N THR A 609 10.36 24.90 8.83
CA THR A 609 9.11 25.55 8.40
C THR A 609 9.15 27.06 8.65
N GLY A 610 8.26 27.81 7.97
CA GLY A 610 8.13 29.26 8.16
C GLY A 610 9.33 30.06 7.63
N ASN A 611 9.86 29.66 6.46
CA ASN A 611 10.97 30.34 5.81
C ASN A 611 10.70 30.48 4.30
N ASP A 612 10.32 31.69 3.88
CA ASP A 612 10.03 32.09 2.50
C ASP A 612 11.04 31.55 1.47
N ASP A 613 12.34 31.47 1.83
CA ASP A 613 13.37 30.96 0.92
C ASP A 613 13.23 29.45 0.68
N TYR A 614 12.99 28.65 1.72
CA TYR A 614 12.77 27.20 1.61
C TYR A 614 11.40 26.89 0.97
N ASP A 615 10.34 27.54 1.44
CA ASP A 615 8.98 27.39 0.90
C ASP A 615 8.96 27.69 -0.61
N SER A 616 9.73 28.69 -1.07
CA SER A 616 9.87 29.03 -2.50
C SER A 616 10.47 27.91 -3.36
N ALA A 617 11.11 26.88 -2.81
CA ALA A 617 11.58 25.73 -3.59
C ALA A 617 10.42 24.95 -4.22
N LEU A 618 9.27 24.89 -3.54
CA LEU A 618 8.09 24.14 -3.99
C LEU A 618 7.40 24.75 -5.22
N ARG A 619 7.80 25.95 -5.65
CA ARG A 619 7.29 26.63 -6.86
C ARG A 619 7.30 25.78 -8.14
N LEU A 620 8.21 24.81 -8.24
CA LEU A 620 8.30 23.94 -9.43
C LEU A 620 7.09 22.99 -9.57
N PHE A 621 6.29 22.81 -8.52
CA PHE A 621 5.04 22.04 -8.58
C PHE A 621 3.87 22.85 -9.17
N GLU A 622 4.02 24.15 -9.39
CA GLU A 622 3.00 24.96 -10.07
C GLU A 622 2.91 24.62 -11.57
N ASP A 623 4.03 24.25 -12.22
CA ASP A 623 4.12 24.00 -13.68
C ASP A 623 4.13 22.49 -14.03
N ALA A 624 3.25 22.09 -14.95
CA ALA A 624 3.20 20.71 -15.46
C ALA A 624 4.30 20.42 -16.50
N ASP A 625 5.00 21.44 -17.03
CA ASP A 625 6.25 21.23 -17.79
C ASP A 625 7.44 20.89 -16.85
N GLU A 626 7.37 21.20 -15.55
CA GLU A 626 8.37 20.83 -14.53
C GLU A 626 7.98 19.51 -13.84
N PHE A 627 6.86 19.47 -13.10
CA PHE A 627 6.36 18.29 -12.37
C PHE A 627 4.85 18.08 -12.58
N PRO A 628 4.41 17.33 -13.60
CA PRO A 628 2.98 17.15 -13.92
C PRO A 628 2.23 16.26 -12.93
N ILE A 629 0.98 16.64 -12.62
CA ILE A 629 0.02 15.79 -11.88
C ILE A 629 -0.26 14.47 -12.61
N PHE A 630 -0.36 14.47 -13.95
CA PHE A 630 -0.51 13.25 -14.74
C PHE A 630 0.18 13.34 -16.13
N PRO A 631 0.99 12.33 -16.51
CA PRO A 631 1.42 11.20 -15.68
C PRO A 631 2.35 11.66 -14.54
N PHE A 632 2.17 11.10 -13.34
CA PHE A 632 2.89 11.49 -12.12
C PHE A 632 4.33 10.93 -12.13
N PHE A 633 5.25 11.62 -12.80
CA PHE A 633 6.65 11.21 -12.95
C PHE A 633 7.52 11.60 -11.75
N THR A 634 8.58 10.82 -11.50
CA THR A 634 9.65 11.22 -10.57
C THR A 634 10.61 12.24 -11.19
N ALA A 635 11.04 12.07 -12.44
CA ALA A 635 11.90 13.07 -13.10
C ALA A 635 11.18 14.40 -13.35
N ASN A 636 11.89 15.51 -13.16
CA ASN A 636 11.49 16.81 -13.69
C ASN A 636 11.47 16.75 -15.22
N GLN A 637 10.32 17.10 -15.83
CA GLN A 637 10.10 16.89 -17.25
C GLN A 637 10.82 17.94 -18.12
N ALA A 638 11.03 19.16 -17.63
CA ALA A 638 11.82 20.19 -18.29
C ALA A 638 13.30 19.79 -18.37
N ASP A 639 13.85 19.24 -17.30
CA ASP A 639 15.21 18.68 -17.25
C ASP A 639 15.37 17.47 -18.17
N LYS A 640 14.44 16.52 -18.10
CA LYS A 640 14.41 15.32 -18.95
C LYS A 640 14.34 15.69 -20.42
N LYS A 641 13.55 16.71 -20.78
CA LYS A 641 13.48 17.35 -22.11
C LYS A 641 14.79 18.05 -22.49
N ALA A 642 15.44 18.76 -21.58
CA ALA A 642 16.74 19.42 -21.80
C ALA A 642 17.87 18.41 -22.07
N LEU A 643 17.78 17.20 -21.51
CA LEU A 643 18.71 16.08 -21.75
C LEU A 643 18.32 15.17 -22.93
N ASN A 644 17.29 15.51 -23.71
CA ASN A 644 16.76 14.67 -24.81
C ASN A 644 16.29 13.28 -24.31
N PHE A 645 15.51 13.27 -23.24
CA PHE A 645 14.76 12.14 -22.69
C PHE A 645 15.62 10.91 -22.35
N PRO A 646 16.58 11.02 -21.41
CA PRO A 646 17.22 9.85 -20.80
C PRO A 646 16.23 9.10 -19.88
N GLY A 647 16.57 7.86 -19.52
CA GLY A 647 15.76 7.02 -18.62
C GLY A 647 14.57 6.35 -19.33
N SER A 648 13.54 6.04 -18.54
CA SER A 648 12.28 5.46 -19.03
C SER A 648 11.26 6.55 -19.40
N ASN A 649 10.06 6.17 -19.83
CA ASN A 649 8.87 7.04 -19.79
C ASN A 649 7.80 6.42 -18.87
N ASN A 650 8.24 5.68 -17.85
CA ASN A 650 7.36 4.96 -16.93
C ASN A 650 6.92 5.86 -15.77
N PHE A 651 5.72 5.58 -15.25
CA PHE A 651 5.18 6.14 -14.02
C PHE A 651 4.37 5.06 -13.29
N SER A 652 4.35 5.13 -11.97
CA SER A 652 3.77 4.12 -11.09
C SER A 652 3.30 4.75 -9.78
N ILE A 653 2.58 3.97 -8.97
CA ILE A 653 2.22 4.37 -7.61
C ILE A 653 3.48 4.62 -6.74
N ILE A 654 4.65 4.05 -7.10
CA ILE A 654 5.93 4.36 -6.44
C ILE A 654 6.37 5.82 -6.66
N ASN A 655 5.90 6.47 -7.73
CA ASN A 655 6.11 7.90 -8.00
C ASN A 655 4.97 8.74 -7.43
N ALA A 656 3.72 8.23 -7.48
CA ALA A 656 2.57 8.89 -6.87
C ALA A 656 2.70 9.04 -5.35
N THR A 657 3.21 8.02 -4.66
CA THR A 657 3.36 8.01 -3.19
C THR A 657 4.20 9.20 -2.69
N PRO A 658 5.47 9.38 -3.10
CA PRO A 658 6.25 10.54 -2.69
C PRO A 658 5.70 11.86 -3.23
N LEU A 659 5.11 11.90 -4.44
CA LEU A 659 4.46 13.11 -4.94
C LEU A 659 3.32 13.56 -4.01
N LEU A 660 2.50 12.62 -3.53
CA LEU A 660 1.46 12.86 -2.54
C LEU A 660 2.06 13.27 -1.18
N GLN A 661 3.14 12.65 -0.71
CA GLN A 661 3.82 13.06 0.54
C GLN A 661 4.38 14.49 0.44
N ILE A 662 4.97 14.86 -0.70
CA ILE A 662 5.47 16.22 -0.97
C ILE A 662 4.32 17.23 -1.06
N TYR A 663 3.20 16.88 -1.71
CA TYR A 663 2.01 17.73 -1.75
C TYR A 663 1.40 17.91 -0.35
N SER A 664 1.32 16.83 0.44
CA SER A 664 0.79 16.80 1.80
C SER A 664 1.58 17.73 2.73
N ALA A 665 2.90 17.51 2.87
CA ALA A 665 3.77 18.36 3.69
C ALA A 665 3.86 19.78 3.11
N GLY A 666 3.92 19.93 1.79
CA GLY A 666 3.95 21.24 1.13
C GLY A 666 2.74 22.11 1.50
N ILE A 667 1.54 21.54 1.49
CA ILE A 667 0.31 22.23 1.88
C ILE A 667 0.28 22.51 3.40
N ARG A 668 0.63 21.52 4.23
CA ARG A 668 0.43 21.59 5.69
C ARG A 668 1.52 22.32 6.48
N ASP A 669 2.77 22.25 6.03
CA ASP A 669 3.95 22.69 6.79
C ASP A 669 4.77 23.79 6.10
N TYR A 670 4.68 23.93 4.77
CA TYR A 670 5.53 24.80 3.94
C TYR A 670 4.77 25.77 3.03
N ASN A 671 3.56 26.18 3.44
CA ASN A 671 2.78 27.28 2.83
C ASN A 671 2.52 27.15 1.32
N ALA A 672 2.57 25.94 0.73
CA ALA A 672 2.53 25.77 -0.72
C ALA A 672 1.14 26.07 -1.33
N ALA A 673 0.07 25.94 -0.53
CA ALA A 673 -1.28 26.35 -0.94
C ALA A 673 -1.41 27.88 -1.02
N ASP A 674 -0.99 28.59 0.03
CA ASP A 674 -1.05 30.06 0.13
C ASP A 674 -0.16 30.76 -0.90
N ASN A 675 1.01 30.20 -1.17
CA ASN A 675 1.90 30.67 -2.24
C ASN A 675 1.39 30.27 -3.65
N GLY A 676 0.37 29.44 -3.77
CA GLY A 676 -0.23 28.97 -5.02
C GLY A 676 0.51 27.82 -5.73
N TYR A 677 1.66 27.39 -5.20
CA TYR A 677 2.52 26.36 -5.80
C TYR A 677 1.85 24.98 -5.83
N ILE A 678 1.23 24.58 -4.73
CA ILE A 678 0.53 23.30 -4.57
C ILE A 678 -0.83 23.59 -3.94
N THR A 679 -1.84 23.82 -4.77
CA THR A 679 -3.20 24.11 -4.29
C THR A 679 -3.95 22.84 -3.88
N ASN A 680 -4.95 22.96 -3.01
CA ASN A 680 -5.88 21.88 -2.67
C ASN A 680 -6.59 21.29 -3.92
N GLU A 681 -6.83 22.11 -4.95
CA GLU A 681 -7.37 21.68 -6.24
C GLU A 681 -6.34 20.86 -7.06
N SER A 682 -5.04 21.18 -6.95
CA SER A 682 -3.95 20.36 -7.50
C SER A 682 -3.86 19.00 -6.79
N PHE A 683 -3.93 18.99 -5.46
CA PHE A 683 -3.93 17.75 -4.66
C PHE A 683 -5.15 16.88 -4.96
N LYS A 684 -6.35 17.47 -5.02
CA LYS A 684 -7.57 16.77 -5.43
C LYS A 684 -7.43 16.15 -6.83
N LYS A 685 -6.92 16.88 -7.82
CA LYS A 685 -6.68 16.32 -9.16
C LYS A 685 -5.73 15.12 -9.12
N LEU A 686 -4.67 15.18 -8.29
CA LEU A 686 -3.74 14.07 -8.13
C LEU A 686 -4.44 12.82 -7.55
N LEU A 687 -5.27 12.96 -6.50
CA LEU A 687 -6.08 11.84 -5.98
C LEU A 687 -6.94 11.19 -7.08
N TYR A 688 -7.62 12.00 -7.90
CA TYR A 688 -8.45 11.52 -9.00
C TYR A 688 -7.61 10.81 -10.09
N TRP A 689 -6.46 11.35 -10.49
CA TRP A 689 -5.58 10.73 -11.49
C TRP A 689 -4.88 9.46 -11.00
N VAL A 690 -4.55 9.39 -9.71
CA VAL A 690 -4.05 8.17 -9.04
C VAL A 690 -5.14 7.09 -9.07
N ALA A 691 -6.37 7.38 -8.66
CA ALA A 691 -7.48 6.44 -8.74
C ALA A 691 -7.73 5.98 -10.19
N PHE A 692 -7.80 6.91 -11.15
CA PHE A 692 -7.98 6.59 -12.58
C PHE A 692 -6.93 5.61 -13.10
N SER A 693 -5.68 5.73 -12.66
CA SER A 693 -4.58 4.89 -13.15
C SER A 693 -4.75 3.41 -12.82
N HIS A 694 -5.41 3.08 -11.71
CA HIS A 694 -5.75 1.71 -11.34
C HIS A 694 -6.71 1.06 -12.34
N TYR A 695 -7.50 1.82 -13.09
CA TYR A 695 -8.54 1.25 -13.94
C TYR A 695 -8.04 0.95 -15.35
N GLN A 696 -8.08 -0.33 -15.70
CA GLN A 696 -7.76 -0.80 -17.05
C GLN A 696 -8.74 -0.20 -18.06
N GLY A 697 -8.22 0.46 -19.10
CA GLY A 697 -9.04 1.16 -20.08
C GLY A 697 -9.85 2.35 -19.53
N GLY A 698 -9.58 2.80 -18.29
CA GLY A 698 -10.35 3.82 -17.57
C GLY A 698 -11.67 3.31 -16.96
N ASP A 699 -11.96 2.01 -17.03
CA ASP A 699 -13.23 1.41 -16.61
C ASP A 699 -13.16 0.86 -15.16
N ASN A 700 -14.04 1.39 -14.30
CA ASN A 700 -14.06 1.11 -12.86
C ASN A 700 -14.49 -0.33 -12.48
N GLN A 701 -14.90 -1.14 -13.46
CA GLN A 701 -15.13 -2.57 -13.29
C GLN A 701 -13.81 -3.36 -13.25
N TYR A 702 -12.70 -2.77 -13.73
CA TYR A 702 -11.43 -3.48 -13.96
C TYR A 702 -10.23 -2.84 -13.24
N PRO A 703 -10.25 -2.74 -11.89
CA PRO A 703 -9.09 -2.31 -11.14
C PRO A 703 -7.94 -3.31 -11.25
N ASP A 704 -6.74 -2.78 -11.51
CA ASP A 704 -5.48 -3.48 -11.63
C ASP A 704 -4.32 -2.51 -11.35
N GLN A 705 -3.68 -2.57 -10.18
CA GLN A 705 -2.36 -1.96 -10.04
C GLN A 705 -1.35 -2.87 -10.75
N ASN A 706 -0.82 -2.38 -11.86
CA ASN A 706 0.39 -2.90 -12.46
C ASN A 706 1.61 -2.32 -11.74
N GLU A 707 2.76 -2.97 -11.87
CA GLU A 707 4.03 -2.46 -11.34
C GLU A 707 4.35 -1.08 -11.91
N PHE A 708 4.09 -0.84 -13.21
CA PHE A 708 4.15 0.49 -13.81
C PHE A 708 3.24 0.64 -15.06
N TRP A 709 3.14 1.89 -15.50
CA TRP A 709 2.42 2.33 -16.68
C TRP A 709 3.32 3.21 -17.56
N ASN A 710 3.04 3.30 -18.87
CA ASN A 710 3.61 4.33 -19.74
C ASN A 710 2.71 4.66 -20.95
N MET A 711 3.15 5.61 -21.76
CA MET A 711 2.47 6.07 -22.97
C MET A 711 3.25 5.77 -24.25
N ASP A 712 4.28 4.93 -24.22
CA ASP A 712 5.24 4.82 -25.33
C ASP A 712 4.65 4.19 -26.59
N ASN A 713 3.61 3.37 -26.43
CA ASN A 713 2.80 2.84 -27.52
C ASN A 713 1.60 3.73 -27.90
N ASN A 714 1.40 4.90 -27.26
CA ASN A 714 0.35 5.85 -27.66
C ASN A 714 0.64 6.36 -29.09
N SER A 715 -0.29 6.10 -30.00
CA SER A 715 -0.19 6.46 -31.42
C SER A 715 -0.61 7.90 -31.75
N ALA A 716 -1.16 8.64 -30.78
CA ALA A 716 -1.60 10.03 -30.99
C ALA A 716 -0.44 11.05 -30.99
N GLY A 717 0.74 10.68 -30.49
CA GLY A 717 1.93 11.54 -30.44
C GLY A 717 3.15 10.89 -31.10
N SER A 718 4.02 11.69 -31.72
CA SER A 718 5.26 11.23 -32.34
C SER A 718 6.46 11.24 -31.38
N THR A 719 6.41 12.12 -30.37
CA THR A 719 7.42 12.31 -29.31
C THR A 719 6.86 12.00 -27.93
N ILE A 720 7.72 11.78 -26.93
CA ILE A 720 7.31 11.53 -25.54
C ILE A 720 6.39 12.65 -24.99
N PRO A 721 6.72 13.95 -25.11
CA PRO A 721 5.82 15.02 -24.66
C PRO A 721 4.45 15.01 -25.34
N GLU A 722 4.37 14.74 -26.65
CA GLU A 722 3.09 14.65 -27.35
C GLU A 722 2.23 13.48 -26.84
N LYS A 723 2.85 12.32 -26.59
CA LYS A 723 2.17 11.13 -26.06
C LYS A 723 1.66 11.34 -24.64
N ASN A 724 2.48 11.92 -23.77
CA ASN A 724 2.13 12.20 -22.38
C ASN A 724 1.07 13.31 -22.29
N ALA A 725 1.21 14.38 -23.08
CA ALA A 725 0.25 15.48 -23.12
C ALA A 725 -1.06 15.14 -23.86
N ASP A 726 -1.12 14.10 -24.70
CA ASP A 726 -2.39 13.52 -25.16
C ASP A 726 -3.01 12.58 -24.11
N ALA A 727 -2.18 11.92 -23.29
CA ALA A 727 -2.66 10.99 -22.27
C ALA A 727 -3.44 11.66 -21.14
N SER A 728 -3.14 12.91 -20.79
CA SER A 728 -3.88 13.73 -19.80
C SER A 728 -5.12 14.44 -20.35
N LYS A 729 -5.44 14.27 -21.64
CA LYS A 729 -6.59 14.93 -22.30
C LYS A 729 -7.81 14.02 -22.46
N ASN A 730 -8.98 14.64 -22.63
CA ASN A 730 -10.25 13.98 -22.95
C ASN A 730 -10.63 12.88 -21.93
N GLY A 731 -10.51 13.18 -20.64
CA GLY A 731 -10.83 12.23 -19.56
C GLY A 731 -9.73 11.20 -19.29
N GLY A 732 -8.59 11.28 -19.97
CA GLY A 732 -7.42 10.45 -19.68
C GLY A 732 -7.30 9.19 -20.54
N LYS A 733 -6.10 8.59 -20.58
CA LYS A 733 -5.86 7.22 -21.03
C LYS A 733 -4.53 6.71 -20.48
N ILE A 734 -4.39 5.39 -20.38
CA ILE A 734 -3.11 4.69 -20.20
C ILE A 734 -3.01 3.65 -21.31
N THR A 735 -1.97 3.73 -22.15
CA THR A 735 -1.84 2.85 -23.34
C THR A 735 -0.89 1.67 -23.11
N TYR A 736 0.01 1.72 -22.13
CA TYR A 736 0.79 0.57 -21.69
C TYR A 736 0.66 0.34 -20.19
N ARG A 737 0.40 -0.92 -19.81
CA ARG A 737 0.40 -1.43 -18.45
C ARG A 737 1.40 -2.59 -18.39
N SER A 738 2.22 -2.67 -17.33
CA SER A 738 3.27 -3.68 -17.23
C SER A 738 2.72 -5.08 -16.94
N TRP A 739 3.57 -6.09 -17.11
CA TRP A 739 3.23 -7.52 -17.08
C TRP A 739 3.07 -8.10 -15.67
N ILE A 740 3.40 -7.35 -14.63
CA ILE A 740 3.13 -7.70 -13.23
C ILE A 740 1.82 -7.02 -12.86
N HIS A 741 0.82 -7.84 -12.54
CA HIS A 741 -0.57 -7.44 -12.28
C HIS A 741 -0.92 -7.56 -10.80
N HIS A 742 -1.90 -6.77 -10.36
CA HIS A 742 -2.44 -6.77 -8.99
C HIS A 742 -1.37 -6.69 -7.89
N THR A 743 -0.32 -5.92 -8.15
CA THR A 743 0.83 -5.72 -7.27
C THR A 743 0.67 -4.46 -6.41
N GLN A 744 1.51 -4.31 -5.40
CA GLN A 744 1.78 -3.03 -4.76
C GLN A 744 3.24 -2.65 -5.01
N LEU A 745 3.45 -1.41 -5.41
CA LEU A 745 4.74 -0.74 -5.59
C LEU A 745 4.50 0.72 -5.21
N GLY A 746 4.82 1.10 -3.96
CA GLY A 746 4.19 2.25 -3.31
C GLY A 746 2.69 2.05 -3.01
N THR A 747 2.09 2.95 -2.22
CA THR A 747 0.67 2.88 -1.82
C THR A 747 0.11 4.21 -1.32
N THR A 748 -1.22 4.39 -1.29
CA THR A 748 -1.86 5.73 -1.23
C THR A 748 -3.15 5.85 -0.40
N ASN A 749 -3.67 4.81 0.25
CA ASN A 749 -4.90 4.96 1.06
C ASN A 749 -4.71 5.87 2.28
N TRP A 750 -3.48 5.94 2.79
CA TRP A 750 -3.05 6.87 3.82
C TRP A 750 -3.49 8.31 3.55
N THR A 751 -3.54 8.75 2.28
CA THR A 751 -4.02 10.11 1.92
C THR A 751 -5.47 10.36 2.34
N ILE A 752 -6.35 9.35 2.32
CA ILE A 752 -7.75 9.55 2.73
C ILE A 752 -7.88 9.61 4.25
N VAL A 753 -7.01 8.90 4.97
CA VAL A 753 -6.99 8.91 6.45
C VAL A 753 -6.28 10.16 7.00
N GLU A 754 -5.13 10.51 6.42
CA GLU A 754 -4.18 11.49 6.95
C GLU A 754 -4.30 12.87 6.30
N ASP A 755 -4.73 12.98 5.05
CA ASP A 755 -4.91 14.27 4.36
C ASP A 755 -6.39 14.65 4.24
N VAL A 756 -7.25 13.78 3.70
CA VAL A 756 -8.69 14.10 3.56
C VAL A 756 -9.37 14.17 4.93
N ALA A 757 -9.28 13.08 5.72
CA ALA A 757 -9.74 13.06 7.10
C ALA A 757 -8.72 13.61 8.10
N GLY A 758 -7.55 14.05 7.63
CA GLY A 758 -6.61 14.86 8.40
C GLY A 758 -5.90 14.18 9.58
N MET A 759 -6.08 12.87 9.82
CA MET A 759 -5.55 12.22 11.03
C MET A 759 -4.02 12.28 11.08
N VAL A 760 -3.45 12.90 12.13
CA VAL A 760 -2.00 12.96 12.34
C VAL A 760 -1.62 12.00 13.49
N PRO A 761 -0.88 10.90 13.22
CA PRO A 761 -0.45 9.98 14.28
C PRO A 761 0.56 10.63 15.24
N ARG A 762 0.32 10.51 16.55
CA ARG A 762 1.10 11.11 17.64
C ARG A 762 1.54 10.04 18.66
N GLU A 763 2.52 10.38 19.50
CA GLU A 763 2.95 9.50 20.62
C GLU A 763 2.15 9.78 21.91
N ASP A 764 1.73 11.02 22.12
CA ASP A 764 0.97 11.42 23.30
C ASP A 764 -0.54 11.11 23.17
N ASN A 765 -1.27 11.25 24.27
CA ASN A 765 -2.70 10.98 24.36
C ASN A 765 -3.60 11.91 23.51
N LYS A 766 -3.04 12.86 22.76
CA LYS A 766 -3.79 13.85 21.98
C LYS A 766 -4.18 13.30 20.61
N ILE A 767 -5.30 13.79 20.09
CA ILE A 767 -5.74 13.48 18.73
C ILE A 767 -5.63 14.76 17.91
N GLU A 768 -4.87 14.73 16.83
CA GLU A 768 -4.62 15.86 15.96
C GLU A 768 -5.20 15.59 14.58
N LEU A 769 -6.00 16.54 14.09
CA LEU A 769 -6.63 16.50 12.78
C LEU A 769 -6.16 17.73 11.99
N ASN A 770 -5.34 17.53 10.95
CA ASN A 770 -4.89 18.57 10.03
C ASN A 770 -5.31 18.21 8.58
N PRO A 771 -6.59 18.45 8.21
CA PRO A 771 -7.17 18.04 6.94
C PRO A 771 -6.89 19.04 5.80
N ILE A 772 -6.52 18.51 4.64
CA ILE A 772 -6.46 19.24 3.38
C ILE A 772 -7.89 19.29 2.80
N GLU A 773 -8.58 20.43 2.92
CA GLU A 773 -9.92 20.59 2.36
C GLU A 773 -9.93 20.25 0.87
N ILE A 774 -10.70 19.23 0.48
CA ILE A 774 -10.84 18.79 -0.91
C ILE A 774 -11.92 19.64 -1.62
N PRO A 775 -11.58 20.49 -2.61
CA PRO A 775 -12.51 21.52 -3.09
C PRO A 775 -13.85 20.96 -3.60
N GLY A 776 -14.93 21.40 -2.97
CA GLY A 776 -16.30 20.99 -3.30
C GLY A 776 -16.79 19.70 -2.65
N TRP A 777 -15.95 18.97 -1.88
CA TRP A 777 -16.41 17.83 -1.09
C TRP A 777 -17.16 18.32 0.15
N ASN A 778 -18.48 18.13 0.16
CA ASN A 778 -19.36 18.55 1.26
C ASN A 778 -19.54 17.46 2.33
N HIS A 779 -19.10 16.24 2.07
CA HIS A 779 -19.06 15.15 3.04
C HIS A 779 -17.94 14.15 2.72
N PHE A 780 -17.47 13.46 3.74
CA PHE A 780 -16.67 12.23 3.69
C PHE A 780 -16.68 11.57 5.07
N THR A 781 -16.28 10.30 5.17
CA THR A 781 -15.96 9.68 6.45
C THR A 781 -14.81 8.68 6.35
N VAL A 782 -14.02 8.61 7.43
CA VAL A 782 -13.16 7.48 7.73
C VAL A 782 -13.62 6.93 9.08
N ASN A 783 -14.12 5.70 9.10
CA ASN A 783 -14.78 5.08 10.25
C ASN A 783 -14.05 3.81 10.69
N ASN A 784 -14.07 3.54 11.99
CA ASN A 784 -13.52 2.32 12.59
C ASN A 784 -11.98 2.18 12.45
N LEU A 785 -11.25 3.28 12.58
CA LEU A 785 -9.80 3.24 12.83
C LEU A 785 -9.53 2.62 14.22
N SER A 786 -8.43 1.89 14.36
CA SER A 786 -7.93 1.41 15.67
C SER A 786 -6.71 2.25 16.01
N TYR A 787 -6.85 3.17 16.97
CA TYR A 787 -5.81 4.13 17.34
C TYR A 787 -5.59 4.10 18.85
N HIS A 788 -4.36 3.82 19.28
CA HIS A 788 -3.97 3.59 20.68
C HIS A 788 -4.89 2.58 21.41
N GLY A 789 -5.42 1.60 20.68
CA GLY A 789 -6.35 0.58 21.17
C GLY A 789 -7.84 0.99 21.21
N GLN A 790 -8.16 2.22 20.80
CA GLN A 790 -9.50 2.82 20.84
C GLN A 790 -10.13 2.88 19.44
N ASP A 791 -11.46 2.89 19.36
CA ASP A 791 -12.18 2.96 18.06
C ASP A 791 -12.45 4.42 17.67
N LEU A 792 -11.83 4.88 16.59
CA LEU A 792 -11.98 6.26 16.08
C LEU A 792 -12.81 6.32 14.79
N SER A 793 -13.61 7.38 14.65
CA SER A 793 -14.25 7.75 13.39
C SER A 793 -14.23 9.26 13.17
N ILE A 794 -13.96 9.69 11.95
CA ILE A 794 -13.87 11.08 11.51
C ILE A 794 -14.94 11.29 10.45
N VAL A 795 -15.74 12.36 10.59
CA VAL A 795 -16.89 12.64 9.72
C VAL A 795 -16.90 14.12 9.32
N TRP A 796 -16.93 14.39 8.02
CA TRP A 796 -17.32 15.67 7.47
C TRP A 796 -18.74 15.57 6.92
N ASN A 797 -19.64 16.45 7.36
CA ASN A 797 -21.07 16.40 7.03
C ASN A 797 -21.65 17.81 6.87
N ASN A 798 -21.29 18.53 5.80
CA ASN A 798 -21.76 19.89 5.55
C ASN A 798 -23.17 19.92 4.92
N ASP A 799 -23.52 18.92 4.09
CA ASP A 799 -24.82 18.86 3.40
C ASP A 799 -25.90 18.08 4.16
N GLY A 800 -25.52 17.21 5.11
CA GLY A 800 -26.45 16.38 5.89
C GLY A 800 -26.67 14.98 5.31
N THR A 801 -25.74 14.49 4.48
CA THR A 801 -25.73 13.12 3.94
C THR A 801 -25.70 12.07 5.05
N TYR A 802 -24.90 12.29 6.11
CA TYR A 802 -24.78 11.38 7.23
C TYR A 802 -25.74 11.70 8.38
N ASN A 803 -26.15 10.67 9.13
CA ASN A 803 -26.86 10.79 10.40
C ASN A 803 -25.90 11.19 11.56
N ALA A 804 -25.11 12.24 11.31
CA ALA A 804 -24.09 12.80 12.20
C ALA A 804 -24.34 14.31 12.40
N PRO A 805 -23.71 14.97 13.38
CA PRO A 805 -23.74 16.43 13.50
C PRO A 805 -23.32 17.10 12.19
N LYS A 806 -23.91 18.25 11.87
CA LYS A 806 -23.41 19.07 10.75
C LYS A 806 -22.07 19.68 11.12
N GLY A 807 -21.08 19.51 10.26
CA GLY A 807 -19.72 20.01 10.44
C GLY A 807 -18.69 18.89 10.41
N TYR A 808 -17.54 19.13 11.03
CA TYR A 808 -16.42 18.19 11.12
C TYR A 808 -16.36 17.60 12.52
N THR A 809 -16.64 16.29 12.65
CA THR A 809 -16.88 15.62 13.93
C THR A 809 -15.91 14.45 14.12
N LEU A 810 -15.27 14.41 15.29
CA LEU A 810 -14.47 13.27 15.75
C LEU A 810 -15.30 12.42 16.72
N TYR A 811 -15.18 11.10 16.59
CA TYR A 811 -15.73 10.09 17.49
C TYR A 811 -14.59 9.26 18.10
N VAL A 812 -14.70 8.96 19.39
CA VAL A 812 -13.81 8.05 20.14
C VAL A 812 -14.67 7.07 20.95
N ASP A 813 -14.42 5.77 20.80
CA ASP A 813 -15.23 4.67 21.36
C ASP A 813 -16.74 4.85 21.10
N GLY A 814 -17.06 5.29 19.88
CA GLY A 814 -18.42 5.59 19.43
C GLY A 814 -19.04 6.90 19.95
N ASN A 815 -18.37 7.64 20.83
CA ASN A 815 -18.87 8.90 21.37
C ASN A 815 -18.36 10.08 20.55
N ALA A 816 -19.24 10.96 20.06
CA ALA A 816 -18.82 12.21 19.44
C ALA A 816 -18.14 13.10 20.49
N VAL A 817 -16.83 13.36 20.31
CA VAL A 817 -16.01 14.09 21.30
C VAL A 817 -15.94 15.58 21.05
N PHE A 818 -16.06 16.01 19.79
CA PHE A 818 -16.30 17.41 19.39
C PHE A 818 -16.86 17.49 17.96
N THR A 819 -17.49 18.62 17.63
CA THR A 819 -17.84 19.04 16.26
C THR A 819 -17.37 20.47 16.01
N SER A 820 -16.53 20.67 14.99
CA SER A 820 -16.19 21.96 14.40
C SER A 820 -17.20 22.34 13.31
N ASP A 821 -17.45 23.64 13.09
CA ASP A 821 -18.32 24.12 12.01
C ASP A 821 -17.71 23.99 10.60
N LYS A 822 -16.40 23.74 10.51
CA LYS A 822 -15.59 23.64 9.29
C LYS A 822 -14.44 22.62 9.42
N LEU A 823 -13.85 22.24 8.29
CA LEU A 823 -12.52 21.63 8.26
C LEU A 823 -11.48 22.65 8.73
N ALA A 824 -10.57 22.24 9.61
CA ALA A 824 -9.54 23.07 10.23
C ALA A 824 -8.47 22.18 10.88
N HIS A 825 -7.28 22.73 11.15
CA HIS A 825 -6.24 22.11 11.96
C HIS A 825 -6.61 22.18 13.45
N LEU A 826 -6.92 21.03 14.04
CA LEU A 826 -7.46 20.89 15.39
C LEU A 826 -6.60 19.92 16.22
N ILE A 827 -6.23 20.33 17.42
CA ILE A 827 -5.54 19.47 18.41
C ILE A 827 -6.46 19.28 19.61
N TYR A 828 -7.00 18.08 19.76
CA TYR A 828 -7.88 17.68 20.86
C TYR A 828 -7.08 17.00 21.97
N ASP A 829 -7.31 17.41 23.23
CA ASP A 829 -6.84 16.73 24.43
C ASP A 829 -8.02 15.98 25.11
N PRO A 830 -8.09 14.64 24.98
CA PRO A 830 -9.09 13.81 25.63
C PRO A 830 -9.15 13.95 27.16
N ALA A 831 -8.02 14.24 27.83
CA ALA A 831 -7.95 14.29 29.28
C ALA A 831 -8.58 15.56 29.87
N SER A 832 -8.49 16.70 29.19
CA SER A 832 -9.15 17.95 29.59
C SER A 832 -10.45 18.24 28.85
N GLY A 833 -10.70 17.57 27.72
CA GLY A 833 -11.86 17.81 26.86
C GLY A 833 -11.76 19.15 26.10
N THR A 834 -10.55 19.65 25.85
CA THR A 834 -10.32 20.90 25.12
C THR A 834 -9.85 20.64 23.69
N VAL A 835 -10.16 21.56 22.78
CA VAL A 835 -9.68 21.57 21.40
C VAL A 835 -9.00 22.90 21.15
N GLU A 836 -7.74 22.83 20.72
CA GLU A 836 -6.97 23.95 20.19
C GLU A 836 -7.22 24.03 18.67
N VAL A 837 -7.51 25.24 18.17
CA VAL A 837 -7.53 25.54 16.74
C VAL A 837 -6.14 26.08 16.41
N ALA A 838 -5.37 25.34 15.61
CA ALA A 838 -3.96 25.61 15.35
C ALA A 838 -3.72 26.45 14.08
N ASP A 839 -4.75 26.58 13.22
CA ASP A 839 -4.77 27.45 12.05
C ASP A 839 -5.47 28.80 12.32
N ASP A 840 -5.57 29.66 11.30
CA ASP A 840 -6.29 30.93 11.36
C ASP A 840 -7.77 30.85 10.87
N SER A 841 -8.29 29.63 10.61
CA SER A 841 -9.61 29.38 10.01
C SER A 841 -10.78 29.99 10.81
N GLY A 842 -10.55 30.28 12.09
CA GLY A 842 -11.58 30.73 13.03
C GLY A 842 -12.68 29.69 13.22
N ALA A 843 -12.32 28.39 13.26
CA ALA A 843 -13.25 27.30 13.55
C ALA A 843 -13.99 27.48 14.89
N VAL A 844 -15.27 27.12 14.93
CA VAL A 844 -16.12 27.18 16.11
C VAL A 844 -16.39 25.77 16.61
N ILE A 845 -15.69 25.39 17.68
CA ILE A 845 -15.82 24.06 18.28
C ILE A 845 -17.05 24.00 19.19
N THR A 846 -17.81 22.91 19.05
CA THR A 846 -19.00 22.58 19.84
C THR A 846 -18.93 21.14 20.34
N GLY A 847 -19.70 20.80 21.37
CA GLY A 847 -19.78 19.41 21.89
C GLY A 847 -18.54 18.89 22.64
N ALA A 848 -17.44 19.66 22.68
CA ALA A 848 -16.17 19.29 23.31
C ALA A 848 -16.33 18.66 24.71
N THR A 849 -15.89 17.41 24.84
CA THR A 849 -15.98 16.60 26.07
C THR A 849 -14.70 15.79 26.29
N THR A 850 -14.46 15.30 27.51
CA THR A 850 -13.38 14.36 27.82
C THR A 850 -13.65 12.97 27.25
N ALA A 851 -12.59 12.24 26.90
CA ALA A 851 -12.61 10.84 26.50
C ALA A 851 -11.39 10.09 27.07
N THR A 852 -11.40 8.76 26.99
CA THR A 852 -10.23 7.95 27.35
C THR A 852 -9.34 7.77 26.12
N MET A 853 -8.08 8.14 26.24
CA MET A 853 -7.03 7.87 25.27
C MET A 853 -5.72 7.67 26.03
N PRO A 854 -5.02 6.53 25.87
CA PRO A 854 -3.68 6.37 26.42
C PRO A 854 -2.62 7.04 25.52
N ASN A 855 -1.40 7.20 26.03
CA ASN A 855 -0.23 7.45 25.19
C ASN A 855 0.14 6.15 24.43
N ALA A 856 0.89 6.26 23.32
CA ALA A 856 1.29 5.10 22.53
C ALA A 856 2.09 4.06 23.37
N ASN A 857 2.93 4.53 24.30
CA ASN A 857 3.71 3.68 25.22
C ASN A 857 2.93 3.08 26.41
N GLU A 858 1.66 3.43 26.57
CA GLU A 858 0.77 2.85 27.58
C GLU A 858 -0.10 1.70 27.01
N VAL A 859 -0.11 1.49 25.69
CA VAL A 859 -0.84 0.38 25.06
C VAL A 859 -0.13 -0.96 25.35
N THR A 860 -0.91 -1.98 25.70
CA THR A 860 -0.41 -3.33 26.03
C THR A 860 -1.12 -4.40 25.20
N TYR A 861 -0.37 -5.43 24.82
CA TYR A 861 -0.88 -6.55 24.03
C TYR A 861 -1.11 -7.79 24.90
N ALA A 862 -2.20 -8.51 24.66
CA ALA A 862 -2.48 -9.75 25.37
C ALA A 862 -1.41 -10.82 25.08
N SER A 863 -1.11 -11.69 26.04
CA SER A 863 -0.06 -12.71 25.93
C SER A 863 -0.32 -13.78 24.84
N ASN A 864 -1.55 -13.87 24.34
CA ASN A 864 -1.97 -14.73 23.23
C ASN A 864 -2.26 -13.95 21.92
N SER A 865 -1.90 -12.67 21.83
CA SER A 865 -2.04 -11.88 20.59
C SER A 865 -0.92 -12.22 19.58
N ARG A 866 -1.17 -11.97 18.29
CA ARG A 866 -0.14 -12.19 17.27
C ARG A 866 1.03 -11.21 17.41
N VAL A 867 0.78 -9.97 17.87
CA VAL A 867 1.84 -9.02 18.21
C VAL A 867 2.77 -9.60 19.28
N THR A 868 2.24 -10.11 20.40
CA THR A 868 3.09 -10.74 21.42
C THR A 868 3.84 -11.96 20.91
N GLN A 869 3.23 -12.76 20.01
CA GLN A 869 3.92 -13.86 19.34
C GLN A 869 5.10 -13.37 18.48
N ILE A 870 4.91 -12.33 17.65
CA ILE A 870 5.95 -11.72 16.80
C ILE A 870 7.16 -11.32 17.65
N PHE A 871 6.95 -10.58 18.74
CA PHE A 871 8.05 -10.11 19.59
C PHE A 871 8.66 -11.21 20.46
N ALA A 872 7.91 -12.26 20.79
CA ALA A 872 8.49 -13.47 21.39
C ALA A 872 9.36 -14.26 20.41
N GLN A 873 9.00 -14.28 19.11
CA GLN A 873 9.78 -14.90 18.03
C GLN A 873 11.06 -14.11 17.70
N SER A 874 11.02 -12.77 17.78
CA SER A 874 12.21 -11.91 17.56
C SER A 874 13.17 -11.81 18.76
N GLY A 875 12.89 -12.54 19.86
CA GLY A 875 13.69 -12.55 21.08
C GLY A 875 13.48 -11.36 22.02
N GLN A 876 12.65 -10.38 21.63
CA GLN A 876 12.36 -9.14 22.37
C GLN A 876 10.95 -9.15 22.98
N ASN A 877 10.62 -10.20 23.75
CA ASN A 877 9.26 -10.48 24.19
C ASN A 877 8.60 -9.31 24.96
N VAL A 878 7.40 -8.93 24.53
CA VAL A 878 6.61 -7.80 25.04
C VAL A 878 5.59 -8.18 26.13
N ASP A 879 5.47 -9.46 26.49
CA ASP A 879 4.66 -9.89 27.63
C ASP A 879 5.23 -9.33 28.94
N GLU A 880 4.41 -8.61 29.72
CA GLU A 880 4.79 -8.11 31.06
C GLU A 880 5.29 -9.24 31.98
N ALA A 881 4.79 -10.47 31.83
CA ALA A 881 5.26 -11.62 32.59
C ALA A 881 6.69 -12.04 32.23
N SER A 882 7.16 -11.80 30.98
CA SER A 882 8.52 -12.15 30.57
C SER A 882 9.58 -11.20 31.09
N LYS A 883 9.24 -9.94 31.42
CA LYS A 883 10.18 -8.96 32.01
C LYS A 883 10.81 -9.42 33.34
N SER A 884 10.18 -10.40 34.01
CA SER A 884 10.68 -11.01 35.25
C SER A 884 11.54 -12.28 35.05
N GLN A 885 11.68 -12.74 33.80
CA GLN A 885 12.32 -14.00 33.46
C GLN A 885 13.70 -13.78 32.85
N THR A 886 14.63 -14.72 33.07
CA THR A 886 15.93 -14.71 32.39
C THR A 886 15.72 -15.00 30.90
N ASN A 887 16.12 -14.08 30.02
CA ASN A 887 16.25 -14.40 28.59
C ASN A 887 17.39 -15.43 28.43
N VAL A 888 17.03 -16.68 28.14
CA VAL A 888 17.96 -17.81 27.99
C VAL A 888 18.58 -17.91 26.59
N ALA A 889 18.10 -17.12 25.63
CA ALA A 889 18.68 -17.00 24.29
C ALA A 889 19.66 -15.82 24.17
N LYS A 890 19.70 -14.92 25.18
CA LYS A 890 20.68 -13.84 25.23
C LYS A 890 22.10 -14.41 25.32
N ASP A 891 22.98 -13.86 24.49
CA ASP A 891 24.38 -14.25 24.35
C ASP A 891 24.59 -15.72 23.92
N ALA A 892 23.56 -16.38 23.35
CA ALA A 892 23.65 -17.75 22.83
C ALA A 892 24.18 -17.80 21.38
N ASP A 893 24.85 -18.91 21.03
CA ASP A 893 25.20 -19.23 19.64
C ASP A 893 23.92 -19.57 18.84
N VAL A 894 23.80 -19.06 17.61
CA VAL A 894 22.65 -19.33 16.72
C VAL A 894 22.96 -20.55 15.85
N GLU A 895 22.15 -21.60 15.97
CA GLU A 895 22.17 -22.76 15.07
C GLU A 895 20.98 -22.68 14.09
N ALA A 896 21.26 -22.49 12.79
CA ALA A 896 20.24 -22.58 11.75
C ALA A 896 20.13 -24.00 11.18
N THR A 897 18.91 -24.42 10.83
CA THR A 897 18.64 -25.70 10.17
C THR A 897 19.11 -25.75 8.71
N TYR A 898 19.37 -24.58 8.12
CA TYR A 898 19.93 -24.39 6.79
C TYR A 898 20.74 -23.08 6.76
N GLU A 899 21.89 -23.08 6.07
CA GLU A 899 22.67 -21.86 5.80
C GLU A 899 22.94 -21.73 4.31
N THR A 900 22.61 -20.58 3.72
CA THR A 900 23.04 -20.26 2.35
C THR A 900 24.55 -20.06 2.35
N LYS A 901 25.27 -20.72 1.44
CA LYS A 901 26.75 -20.65 1.38
C LYS A 901 27.26 -19.21 1.17
N GLY A 902 27.70 -18.58 2.25
CA GLY A 902 28.17 -17.18 2.30
C GLY A 902 27.44 -16.32 3.32
N TYR A 903 26.27 -16.77 3.78
CA TYR A 903 25.41 -16.13 4.77
C TYR A 903 25.16 -17.11 5.93
N PRO A 904 26.13 -17.26 6.86
CA PRO A 904 25.94 -18.03 8.07
C PRO A 904 24.95 -17.34 9.02
N ALA A 905 24.33 -18.09 9.92
CA ALA A 905 23.48 -17.50 10.95
C ALA A 905 24.33 -16.80 12.02
N THR A 906 23.99 -15.56 12.37
CA THR A 906 24.70 -14.79 13.41
C THR A 906 23.75 -13.95 14.26
N ASN A 907 23.92 -14.01 15.58
CA ASN A 907 23.55 -12.93 16.50
C ASN A 907 24.46 -11.70 16.26
#